data_AF-A0A1Z5K372-F1
#
_entry.id   AF-A0A1Z5K372-F1
#
_cell.length_a   1.000
_cell.length_b   1.000
_cell.length_c   1.000
_cell.angle_alpha   90.00
_cell.angle_beta   90.00
_cell.angle_gamma   90.00
#
_symmetry.space_group_name_H-M   'P 1'
#
loop_
_entity.id
_entity.type
_entity.pdbx_description
1 polymer ?
#
loop_
_entity_poly.entity_id
_entity_poly.type
_entity_poly.pdbx_seq_one_letter_code
_entity_poly.pdbx_strand_id
1 'polypeptide(L)'
;MIDTNTQKSIKSDTKVVNETETVLTQERTRPPFLPDQVLEQYIQWHSETTLTNSNNNHRQYALIYYYCPNRAGNILHSMFNTAIWAIIHNRTMLWKYDTDFSDPNSVHECQKILQRASWLPSWDGWAPRLNLTEPVPIEMDPLRIHEYQQYQTVVFPMIPDQMSRHKQFFRVDWRDDPMHKRNHRQYIMAMDDAAIRRTGRLYRYGIDYLLGMLFHEFFTIQTSVSFQTKADDFTVALHSRHTVVGDDGSFITDETRCLETLLLNRTQSAKCVVYLMSDRPSTVHLLKEWLADRNCTGVSNEDYASMASSPLLFRDEHGPNPGVGFIRDLAMVSQARSALVGDPGRSSYMLLQEIVEYERRIDDWRLGRDSAERIPFCQLPGRYGKGYNYGPGTPHFIAHWHNQPLEPAQVLQQYKSEHSVDALRKLEYPLNRSYLIGYLPCDSADDTIEKKLRSFLHEFLLAIATNQTLLVKYTNETTICTRPAIAVKEWLPSYEAWREILPVGGLNNNPFSSNRTLLTSLAKHELNSFIANGNFSVTKAPTNVLDMLFAQGADYLYGALLHESIHLQSSTDAFESSVPADPQAMRVLWYDAGDLNGQMTFILQETRRCLEPVLSNSTDACQITFVQAQGDSDQVNAILNYFPTCTIIQVQTITLPNLLQLSRDPTWAAFVGPREDLKTSVSSLMRQSLVYQRREVLWKLGRIPPSVPDVLLCEY
;
A
#
# COMPACT_ATOMS: atom_id res chain seq x y z
N MET A 1 20.06 10.39 90.48
CA MET A 1 19.74 11.79 90.82
C MET A 1 19.86 12.59 89.54
N ILE A 2 18.91 13.51 89.33
CA ILE A 2 18.93 14.58 88.32
C ILE A 2 18.39 14.17 86.95
N ASP A 3 17.55 14.96 86.29
CA ASP A 3 16.47 15.88 86.72
C ASP A 3 15.74 16.23 85.42
N THR A 4 14.46 16.49 85.55
CA THR A 4 13.59 17.01 84.51
C THR A 4 13.63 18.54 84.47
N ASN A 5 13.21 19.10 83.32
CA ASN A 5 12.87 20.50 83.03
C ASN A 5 13.99 21.39 82.47
N THR A 6 13.80 21.92 81.25
CA THR A 6 13.33 23.31 81.06
C THR A 6 12.84 23.49 79.62
N GLN A 7 11.54 23.74 79.48
CA GLN A 7 10.90 24.19 78.23
C GLN A 7 11.02 25.72 78.16
N LYS A 8 11.71 26.25 77.13
CA LYS A 8 11.68 27.68 76.78
C LYS A 8 11.13 27.85 75.36
N SER A 9 10.06 28.63 75.28
CA SER A 9 9.36 29.08 74.09
C SER A 9 10.31 29.74 73.07
N ILE A 10 10.39 29.17 71.87
CA ILE A 10 10.90 29.84 70.66
C ILE A 10 9.68 30.03 69.75
N LYS A 11 9.30 31.29 69.53
CA LYS A 11 8.38 31.65 68.44
C LYS A 11 9.08 31.33 67.12
N SER A 12 8.58 30.34 66.39
CA SER A 12 9.05 30.02 65.04
C SER A 12 8.55 31.07 64.06
N ASP A 13 9.48 31.80 63.44
CA ASP A 13 9.22 32.61 62.25
C ASP A 13 8.86 31.69 61.07
N THR A 14 7.57 31.43 60.88
CA THR A 14 6.98 30.62 59.80
C THR A 14 7.09 31.26 58.41
N LYS A 15 7.83 32.38 58.26
CA LYS A 15 7.88 33.14 57.01
C LYS A 15 9.08 32.80 56.10
N VAL A 16 10.11 32.12 56.62
CA VAL A 16 11.34 31.82 55.84
C VAL A 16 11.26 30.49 55.07
N VAL A 17 10.34 29.59 55.45
CA VAL A 17 10.19 28.28 54.79
C VAL A 17 9.46 28.39 53.43
N ASN A 18 8.58 29.37 53.25
CA ASN A 18 7.83 29.52 51.99
C ASN A 18 8.64 30.15 50.84
N GLU A 19 9.67 30.94 51.13
CA GLU A 19 10.52 31.56 50.10
C GLU A 19 11.58 30.60 49.54
N THR A 20 12.04 29.63 50.34
CA THR A 20 13.01 28.61 49.86
C THR A 20 12.33 27.53 49.01
N GLU A 21 11.08 27.18 49.31
CA GLU A 21 10.31 26.22 48.50
C GLU A 21 9.91 26.81 47.13
N THR A 22 9.59 28.11 47.06
CA THR A 22 9.30 28.78 45.77
C THR A 22 10.54 28.90 44.88
N VAL A 23 11.72 29.20 45.45
CA VAL A 23 12.98 29.25 44.68
C VAL A 23 13.41 27.86 44.18
N LEU A 24 13.23 26.81 44.99
CA LEU A 24 13.50 25.42 44.56
C LEU A 24 12.52 24.91 43.49
N THR A 25 11.27 25.40 43.47
CA THR A 25 10.31 25.03 42.42
C THR A 25 10.56 25.70 41.07
N GLN A 26 11.22 26.86 41.03
CA GLN A 26 11.46 27.60 39.79
C GLN A 26 12.68 27.05 39.00
N GLU A 27 13.68 26.50 39.69
CA GLU A 27 14.86 25.86 39.08
C GLU A 27 14.56 24.48 38.43
N ARG A 28 13.43 23.84 38.75
CA ARG A 28 13.04 22.54 38.15
C ARG A 28 12.32 22.64 36.81
N THR A 29 12.28 23.81 36.16
CA THR A 29 11.53 23.96 34.91
C THR A 29 12.24 23.36 33.69
N ARG A 30 13.55 23.08 33.76
CA ARG A 30 14.34 22.63 32.61
C ARG A 30 14.99 21.25 32.83
N PRO A 31 14.91 20.34 31.85
CA PRO A 31 15.59 19.05 31.95
C PRO A 31 17.10 19.24 32.11
N PRO A 32 17.77 18.55 33.05
CA PRO A 32 19.20 18.67 33.29
C PRO A 32 20.04 17.87 32.27
N PHE A 33 19.41 17.37 31.21
CA PHE A 33 20.02 16.50 30.24
C PHE A 33 20.91 17.30 29.27
N LEU A 34 22.14 16.81 29.03
CA LEU A 34 23.11 17.51 28.18
C LEU A 34 22.64 17.77 26.74
N PRO A 35 21.92 16.86 26.05
CA PRO A 35 21.41 17.14 24.71
C PRO A 35 20.46 18.34 24.68
N ASP A 36 19.56 18.44 25.66
CA ASP A 36 18.59 19.54 25.81
C ASP A 36 19.30 20.88 25.98
N GLN A 37 20.35 20.92 26.82
CA GLN A 37 21.16 22.13 27.00
C GLN A 37 21.89 22.55 25.72
N VAL A 38 22.39 21.58 24.94
CA VAL A 38 23.04 21.86 23.65
C VAL A 38 22.03 22.44 22.67
N LEU A 39 20.83 21.86 22.60
CA LEU A 39 19.78 22.34 21.71
C LEU A 39 19.26 23.72 22.15
N GLU A 40 19.07 23.96 23.44
CA GLU A 40 18.64 25.27 23.94
C GLU A 40 19.66 26.37 23.58
N GLN A 41 20.94 26.11 23.81
CA GLN A 41 22.02 27.01 23.42
C GLN A 41 22.01 27.27 21.90
N TYR A 42 21.78 26.21 21.11
CA TYR A 42 21.67 26.32 19.67
C TYR A 42 20.46 27.18 19.26
N ILE A 43 19.27 26.98 19.83
CA ILE A 43 18.07 27.77 19.54
C ILE A 43 18.30 29.26 19.84
N GLN A 44 18.94 29.58 20.97
CA GLN A 44 19.29 30.97 21.33
C GLN A 44 20.14 31.66 20.25
N TRP A 45 20.99 30.92 19.53
CA TRP A 45 21.86 31.47 18.50
C TRP A 45 21.31 31.39 17.07
N HIS A 46 20.36 30.48 16.82
CA HIS A 46 19.91 30.12 15.47
C HIS A 46 18.41 30.35 15.22
N SER A 47 17.66 30.84 16.20
CA SER A 47 16.23 31.14 16.03
C SER A 47 15.95 32.29 15.06
N GLU A 48 14.71 32.34 14.58
CA GLU A 48 14.18 33.45 13.78
C GLU A 48 14.38 34.81 14.47
N THR A 49 14.16 34.91 15.78
CA THR A 49 14.39 36.12 16.56
C THR A 49 15.86 36.55 16.57
N THR A 50 16.79 35.61 16.57
CA THR A 50 18.23 35.94 16.52
C THR A 50 18.64 36.40 15.13
N LEU A 51 18.05 35.85 14.07
CA LEU A 51 18.30 36.26 12.70
C LEU A 51 17.89 37.71 12.42
N THR A 52 16.85 38.24 13.07
CA THR A 52 16.45 39.66 12.90
C THR A 52 17.43 40.62 13.56
N ASN A 53 18.12 40.19 14.62
CA ASN A 53 18.88 41.08 15.51
C ASN A 53 20.41 41.03 15.29
N SER A 54 20.90 40.12 14.44
CA SER A 54 22.34 39.88 14.26
C SER A 54 22.85 40.22 12.86
N ASN A 55 24.12 40.59 12.76
CA ASN A 55 24.81 40.71 11.48
C ASN A 55 25.01 39.30 10.89
N ASN A 56 24.33 39.01 9.78
CA ASN A 56 24.26 37.67 9.21
C ASN A 56 25.37 37.35 8.20
N ASN A 57 26.33 38.26 7.97
CA ASN A 57 27.32 38.14 6.88
C ASN A 57 28.26 36.92 6.97
N HIS A 58 28.42 36.30 8.13
CA HIS A 58 29.27 35.12 8.33
C HIS A 58 28.48 33.85 8.67
N ARG A 59 27.15 33.93 8.66
CA ARG A 59 26.30 32.83 9.06
C ARG A 59 26.20 31.82 7.92
N GLN A 60 26.25 30.55 8.29
CA GLN A 60 26.05 29.42 7.39
C GLN A 60 24.73 28.75 7.69
N TYR A 61 24.16 28.11 6.67
CA TYR A 61 22.81 27.59 6.69
C TYR A 61 22.76 26.12 6.27
N ALA A 62 21.78 25.42 6.80
CA ALA A 62 21.40 24.07 6.41
C ALA A 62 19.91 24.10 6.05
N LEU A 63 19.59 23.74 4.80
CA LEU A 63 18.21 23.62 4.35
C LEU A 63 17.68 22.25 4.74
N ILE A 64 16.57 22.23 5.46
CA ILE A 64 15.91 21.02 5.92
C ILE A 64 14.55 20.90 5.26
N TYR A 65 14.33 19.77 4.59
CA TYR A 65 13.05 19.47 4.00
C TYR A 65 12.25 18.57 4.92
N TYR A 66 10.96 18.85 5.01
CA TYR A 66 10.02 17.91 5.60
C TYR A 66 8.70 17.97 4.82
N TYR A 67 7.94 16.90 4.94
CA TYR A 67 6.61 16.78 4.38
C TYR A 67 5.80 15.88 5.31
N CYS A 68 4.50 16.13 5.38
CA CYS A 68 3.58 15.44 6.28
C CYS A 68 2.14 15.70 5.81
N PRO A 69 1.20 14.82 6.15
CA PRO A 69 1.34 13.74 7.11
C PRO A 69 1.75 12.38 6.52
N ASN A 70 1.70 12.19 5.20
CA ASN A 70 2.04 10.89 4.60
C ASN A 70 3.53 10.55 4.76
N ARG A 71 3.84 9.26 4.93
CA ARG A 71 5.19 8.69 5.18
C ARG A 71 6.02 9.41 6.26
N ALA A 72 5.36 9.99 7.26
CA ALA A 72 5.99 10.80 8.30
C ALA A 72 7.23 10.16 8.94
N GLY A 73 7.23 8.84 9.20
CA GLY A 73 8.42 8.14 9.70
C GLY A 73 9.68 8.47 8.89
N ASN A 74 9.68 8.13 7.59
CA ASN A 74 10.89 8.28 6.78
C ASN A 74 11.39 9.74 6.68
N ILE A 75 10.45 10.66 6.59
CA ILE A 75 10.69 12.07 6.31
C ILE A 75 11.17 12.79 7.55
N LEU A 76 10.51 12.56 8.68
CA LEU A 76 10.83 13.22 9.94
C LEU A 76 12.22 12.80 10.40
N HIS A 77 12.60 11.53 10.20
CA HIS A 77 13.98 11.14 10.44
C HIS A 77 14.99 11.79 9.49
N SER A 78 14.69 11.92 8.20
CA SER A 78 15.54 12.67 7.26
C SER A 78 15.74 14.13 7.74
N MET A 79 14.64 14.74 8.19
CA MET A 79 14.63 16.07 8.80
C MET A 79 15.51 16.13 10.06
N PHE A 80 15.35 15.18 10.99
CA PHE A 80 16.10 15.15 12.25
C PHE A 80 17.57 14.84 12.04
N ASN A 81 17.92 13.94 11.12
CA ASN A 81 19.31 13.67 10.75
C ASN A 81 19.98 14.94 10.21
N THR A 82 19.28 15.69 9.36
CA THR A 82 19.75 17.00 8.88
C THR A 82 19.86 18.02 10.02
N ALA A 83 18.93 18.01 10.97
CA ALA A 83 18.98 18.88 12.14
C ALA A 83 20.17 18.59 13.04
N ILE A 84 20.43 17.30 13.33
CA ILE A 84 21.62 16.86 14.08
C ILE A 84 22.88 17.35 13.36
N TRP A 85 22.96 17.15 12.04
CA TRP A 85 24.09 17.63 11.25
C TRP A 85 24.25 19.15 11.35
N ALA A 86 23.17 19.93 11.21
CA ALA A 86 23.20 21.38 11.34
C ALA A 86 23.68 21.84 12.74
N ILE A 87 23.21 21.18 13.80
CA ILE A 87 23.63 21.43 15.18
C ILE A 87 25.13 21.16 15.33
N ILE A 88 25.62 20.01 14.85
CA ILE A 88 27.04 19.64 14.91
C ILE A 88 27.92 20.67 14.18
N HIS A 89 27.49 21.14 13.01
CA HIS A 89 28.21 22.10 12.19
C HIS A 89 27.98 23.57 12.55
N ASN A 90 27.18 23.87 13.59
CA ASN A 90 26.81 25.24 13.97
C ASN A 90 26.16 26.05 12.82
N ARG A 91 25.38 25.38 11.98
CA ARG A 91 24.69 25.98 10.84
C ARG A 91 23.26 26.29 11.21
N THR A 92 22.74 27.42 10.75
CA THR A 92 21.36 27.82 11.00
C THR A 92 20.42 27.01 10.13
N MET A 93 19.46 26.32 10.76
CA MET A 93 18.45 25.56 10.05
C MET A 93 17.44 26.49 9.39
N LEU A 94 17.13 26.23 8.13
CA LEU A 94 16.02 26.82 7.39
C LEU A 94 15.10 25.68 6.96
N TRP A 95 13.83 25.70 7.33
CA TRP A 95 12.90 24.64 6.92
C TRP A 95 12.25 24.98 5.57
N LYS A 96 12.02 23.95 4.75
CA LYS A 96 11.20 24.04 3.55
C LYS A 96 10.23 22.87 3.52
N TYR A 97 8.97 23.16 3.22
CA TYR A 97 7.98 22.10 3.03
C TYR A 97 8.07 21.59 1.60
N ASP A 98 8.19 20.27 1.43
CA ASP A 98 8.28 19.65 0.11
C ASP A 98 6.89 19.51 -0.51
N THR A 99 6.65 20.25 -1.59
CA THR A 99 5.38 20.23 -2.37
C THR A 99 5.51 19.45 -3.69
N ASP A 100 6.66 18.83 -3.97
CA ASP A 100 6.96 18.26 -5.29
C ASP A 100 6.24 16.91 -5.56
N PHE A 101 5.57 16.36 -4.55
CA PHE A 101 4.76 15.15 -4.70
C PHE A 101 3.38 15.50 -5.27
N SER A 102 2.89 14.67 -6.20
CA SER A 102 1.52 14.75 -6.74
C SER A 102 0.43 14.39 -5.71
N ASP A 103 0.79 14.38 -4.44
CA ASP A 103 -0.05 14.03 -3.30
C ASP A 103 -0.69 15.33 -2.79
N PRO A 104 -2.00 15.39 -2.47
CA PRO A 104 -2.68 16.59 -1.95
C PRO A 104 -2.17 17.14 -0.59
N ASN A 105 -0.97 16.76 -0.14
CA ASN A 105 -0.38 17.24 1.10
C ASN A 105 -0.02 18.72 1.00
N SER A 106 -0.51 19.50 1.96
CA SER A 106 -0.15 20.90 2.13
C SER A 106 0.40 21.17 3.52
N VAL A 107 1.21 22.21 3.66
CA VAL A 107 1.67 22.73 4.96
C VAL A 107 0.49 22.89 5.92
N HIS A 108 -0.63 23.40 5.41
CA HIS A 108 -1.83 23.67 6.18
C HIS A 108 -2.43 22.38 6.77
N GLU A 109 -2.58 21.33 5.97
CA GLU A 109 -3.08 20.02 6.47
C GLU A 109 -2.13 19.42 7.51
N CYS A 110 -0.82 19.53 7.29
CA CYS A 110 0.13 19.06 8.29
C CYS A 110 0.01 19.85 9.59
N GLN A 111 -0.07 21.18 9.55
CA GLN A 111 -0.15 22.02 10.75
C GLN A 111 -1.40 21.78 11.60
N LYS A 112 -2.48 21.22 11.02
CA LYS A 112 -3.67 20.82 11.79
C LYS A 112 -3.39 19.70 12.80
N ILE A 113 -2.40 18.85 12.53
CA ILE A 113 -2.08 17.68 13.38
C ILE A 113 -0.66 17.73 13.95
N LEU A 114 0.29 18.30 13.24
CA LEU A 114 1.69 18.39 13.61
C LEU A 114 2.15 19.84 13.43
N GLN A 115 2.00 20.62 14.48
CA GLN A 115 2.36 22.03 14.46
C GLN A 115 3.87 22.16 14.64
N ARG A 116 4.54 22.73 13.63
CA ARG A 116 5.96 23.03 13.70
C ARG A 116 6.25 24.17 14.67
N ALA A 117 7.35 24.07 15.40
CA ALA A 117 7.85 25.12 16.29
C ALA A 117 8.09 26.44 15.55
N SER A 118 7.70 27.55 16.19
CA SER A 118 7.76 28.89 15.61
C SER A 118 9.17 29.48 15.57
N TRP A 119 10.12 28.93 16.33
CA TRP A 119 11.50 29.43 16.36
C TRP A 119 12.27 29.09 15.07
N LEU A 120 11.82 28.10 14.30
CA LEU A 120 12.44 27.63 13.07
C LEU A 120 12.12 28.57 11.88
N PRO A 121 13.10 29.29 11.33
CA PRO A 121 12.89 30.20 10.21
C PRO A 121 12.62 29.42 8.90
N SER A 122 11.69 29.92 8.09
CA SER A 122 11.35 29.33 6.79
C SER A 122 12.34 29.70 5.70
N TRP A 123 12.69 28.75 4.84
CA TRP A 123 13.51 29.00 3.65
C TRP A 123 12.88 30.07 2.76
N ASP A 124 11.61 29.92 2.40
CA ASP A 124 10.95 30.82 1.46
C ASP A 124 10.82 32.25 2.02
N GLY A 125 10.73 32.40 3.35
CA GLY A 125 10.68 33.71 4.00
C GLY A 125 12.04 34.36 4.20
N TRP A 126 13.08 33.57 4.48
CA TRP A 126 14.39 34.07 4.89
C TRP A 126 15.45 34.06 3.80
N ALA A 127 15.42 33.13 2.84
CA ALA A 127 16.42 33.05 1.78
C ALA A 127 16.50 34.35 0.95
N PRO A 128 15.38 34.99 0.53
CA PRO A 128 15.45 36.27 -0.17
C PRO A 128 15.99 37.42 0.70
N ARG A 129 15.66 37.43 2.01
CA ARG A 129 16.09 38.47 2.96
C ARG A 129 17.57 38.42 3.27
N LEU A 130 18.13 37.21 3.25
CA LEU A 130 19.53 36.92 3.53
C LEU A 130 20.37 36.84 2.25
N ASN A 131 19.76 37.02 1.07
CA ASN A 131 20.38 36.87 -0.24
C ASN A 131 21.13 35.53 -0.38
N LEU A 132 20.49 34.44 0.04
CA LEU A 132 21.08 33.10 0.00
C LEU A 132 21.09 32.55 -1.44
N THR A 133 22.19 31.90 -1.80
CA THR A 133 22.26 31.10 -3.03
C THR A 133 21.48 29.80 -2.89
N GLU A 134 21.22 29.14 -4.01
CA GLU A 134 20.68 27.79 -4.04
C GLU A 134 21.53 26.83 -3.16
N PRO A 135 20.89 25.93 -2.41
CA PRO A 135 21.56 25.00 -1.50
C PRO A 135 22.41 24.01 -2.28
N VAL A 136 23.63 23.77 -1.80
CA VAL A 136 24.53 22.77 -2.40
C VAL A 136 24.35 21.42 -1.70
N PRO A 137 24.08 20.32 -2.44
CA PRO A 137 24.05 19.00 -1.84
C PRO A 137 25.44 18.57 -1.40
N ILE A 138 25.54 18.03 -0.19
CA ILE A 138 26.81 17.55 0.37
C ILE A 138 26.79 16.03 0.53
N GLU A 139 27.95 15.40 0.57
CA GLU A 139 28.11 13.98 0.88
C GLU A 139 28.71 13.83 2.28
N MET A 140 28.49 12.70 2.95
CA MET A 140 29.12 12.38 4.24
C MET A 140 30.54 11.82 4.04
N ASP A 141 31.34 12.48 3.21
CA ASP A 141 32.73 12.11 2.93
C ASP A 141 33.69 12.87 3.87
N PRO A 142 34.42 12.17 4.76
CA PRO A 142 35.42 12.79 5.65
C PRO A 142 36.49 13.61 4.90
N LEU A 143 36.80 13.25 3.65
CA LEU A 143 37.83 13.93 2.86
C LEU A 143 37.36 15.29 2.30
N ARG A 144 36.05 15.55 2.30
CA ARG A 144 35.44 16.74 1.70
C ARG A 144 34.83 17.71 2.71
N ILE A 145 35.02 17.48 4.01
CA ILE A 145 34.49 18.34 5.09
C ILE A 145 34.86 19.82 4.86
N HIS A 146 36.12 20.10 4.51
CA HIS A 146 36.60 21.45 4.26
C HIS A 146 35.95 22.10 3.04
N GLU A 147 35.63 21.31 2.01
CA GLU A 147 34.90 21.78 0.84
C GLU A 147 33.48 22.20 1.23
N TYR A 148 32.79 21.41 2.06
CA TYR A 148 31.43 21.72 2.48
C TYR A 148 31.34 22.95 3.39
N GLN A 149 32.39 23.20 4.18
CA GLN A 149 32.50 24.38 5.02
C GLN A 149 32.57 25.69 4.22
N GLN A 150 32.86 25.67 2.92
CA GLN A 150 32.89 26.92 2.13
C GLN A 150 31.49 27.35 1.65
N TYR A 151 30.52 26.43 1.60
CA TYR A 151 29.19 26.73 1.08
C TYR A 151 28.34 27.44 2.13
N GLN A 152 27.73 28.55 1.71
CA GLN A 152 26.83 29.35 2.54
C GLN A 152 25.59 28.53 2.96
N THR A 153 24.96 27.87 2.00
CA THR A 153 23.77 27.02 2.22
C THR A 153 24.04 25.64 1.67
N VAL A 154 23.74 24.62 2.48
CA VAL A 154 23.86 23.21 2.08
C VAL A 154 22.57 22.45 2.33
N VAL A 155 22.44 21.32 1.66
CA VAL A 155 21.40 20.32 1.95
C VAL A 155 22.07 18.95 2.16
N PHE A 156 21.70 18.31 3.26
CA PHE A 156 22.24 17.02 3.66
C PHE A 156 21.64 15.88 2.80
N PRO A 157 22.34 14.76 2.55
CA PRO A 157 21.78 13.63 1.83
C PRO A 157 20.42 13.22 2.38
N MET A 158 19.45 13.09 1.47
CA MET A 158 18.11 12.66 1.81
C MET A 158 17.92 11.19 1.50
N ILE A 159 16.98 10.62 2.22
CA ILE A 159 16.50 9.26 1.98
C ILE A 159 15.76 9.23 0.63
N PRO A 160 15.89 8.18 -0.20
CA PRO A 160 15.37 8.06 -1.56
C PRO A 160 13.90 8.45 -1.77
N ASP A 161 13.11 8.40 -0.70
CA ASP A 161 11.68 8.69 -0.70
C ASP A 161 11.37 10.18 -0.79
N GLN A 162 12.34 11.07 -0.51
CA GLN A 162 12.21 12.51 -0.73
C GLN A 162 12.75 12.88 -2.12
N MET A 163 12.02 13.71 -2.86
CA MET A 163 12.50 14.36 -4.07
C MET A 163 12.95 13.40 -5.20
N SER A 164 12.09 12.43 -5.57
CA SER A 164 12.37 11.45 -6.65
C SER A 164 12.78 12.08 -8.00
N ARG A 165 12.41 13.35 -8.22
CA ARG A 165 12.69 14.14 -9.43
C ARG A 165 14.06 14.84 -9.42
N HIS A 166 14.65 15.07 -8.26
CA HIS A 166 15.90 15.81 -8.14
C HIS A 166 17.10 14.84 -8.16
N LYS A 167 17.50 14.45 -9.38
CA LYS A 167 18.60 13.51 -9.62
C LYS A 167 19.96 13.93 -9.06
N GLN A 168 20.09 15.19 -8.66
CA GLN A 168 21.31 15.79 -8.11
C GLN A 168 21.53 15.50 -6.61
N PHE A 169 20.51 15.01 -5.88
CA PHE A 169 20.67 14.67 -4.46
C PHE A 169 21.19 13.25 -4.30
N PHE A 170 22.21 13.10 -3.45
CA PHE A 170 22.71 11.79 -3.04
C PHE A 170 21.64 11.07 -2.22
N ARG A 171 21.29 9.87 -2.68
CA ARG A 171 20.30 9.01 -2.03
C ARG A 171 21.01 7.98 -1.17
N VAL A 172 20.59 7.87 0.09
CA VAL A 172 21.07 6.86 1.04
C VAL A 172 19.89 5.97 1.43
N ASP A 173 19.99 4.65 1.20
CA ASP A 173 19.00 3.69 1.73
C ASP A 173 18.90 3.88 3.25
N TRP A 174 17.74 3.58 3.83
CA TRP A 174 17.54 3.50 5.27
C TRP A 174 18.54 2.58 5.98
N ARG A 175 18.88 1.46 5.34
CA ARG A 175 19.96 0.57 5.82
C ARG A 175 21.33 1.24 5.79
N ASP A 176 21.43 2.29 5.00
CA ASP A 176 22.60 3.11 4.83
C ASP A 176 22.54 4.43 5.62
N ASP A 177 21.62 4.56 6.60
CA ASP A 177 21.42 5.78 7.38
C ASP A 177 22.79 6.37 7.77
N PRO A 178 23.08 7.60 7.31
CA PRO A 178 24.38 8.20 7.46
C PRO A 178 24.81 8.30 8.93
N MET A 179 23.88 8.33 9.89
CA MET A 179 24.13 8.44 11.33
C MET A 179 24.44 7.10 12.01
N HIS A 180 24.09 5.96 11.39
CA HIS A 180 24.34 4.62 11.94
C HIS A 180 25.67 3.98 11.49
N LYS A 181 26.40 4.62 10.58
CA LYS A 181 27.61 4.04 9.99
C LYS A 181 28.89 4.32 10.79
N ARG A 182 29.86 3.41 10.64
CA ARG A 182 31.29 3.65 10.92
C ARG A 182 31.80 4.94 10.25
N ASN A 183 31.28 5.24 9.05
CA ASN A 183 31.61 6.45 8.30
C ASN A 183 31.17 7.72 9.04
N HIS A 184 30.03 7.71 9.74
CA HIS A 184 29.61 8.86 10.57
C HIS A 184 30.67 9.17 11.62
N ARG A 185 31.11 8.14 12.34
CA ARG A 185 32.13 8.31 13.36
C ARG A 185 33.43 8.84 12.77
N GLN A 186 33.87 8.31 11.63
CA GLN A 186 35.07 8.82 10.95
C GLN A 186 34.90 10.27 10.49
N TYR A 187 33.73 10.61 9.96
CA TYR A 187 33.37 11.97 9.57
C TYR A 187 33.43 12.93 10.75
N ILE A 188 32.79 12.60 11.88
CA ILE A 188 32.84 13.41 13.11
C ILE A 188 34.27 13.53 13.65
N MET A 189 35.06 12.45 13.64
CA MET A 189 36.44 12.47 14.16
C MET A 189 37.41 13.24 13.26
N ALA A 190 37.02 13.56 12.03
CA ALA A 190 37.76 14.43 11.12
C ALA A 190 37.39 15.91 11.27
N MET A 191 36.42 16.25 12.12
CA MET A 191 36.04 17.63 12.43
C MET A 191 36.91 18.26 13.51
N ASP A 192 36.69 19.55 13.77
CA ASP A 192 37.31 20.24 14.90
C ASP A 192 36.80 19.74 16.26
N ASP A 193 37.58 20.02 17.32
CA ASP A 193 37.28 19.60 18.67
C ASP A 193 35.95 20.13 19.20
N ALA A 194 35.48 21.30 18.72
CA ALA A 194 34.23 21.88 19.17
C ALA A 194 33.03 21.08 18.64
N ALA A 195 33.07 20.68 17.37
CA ALA A 195 32.10 19.77 16.78
C ALA A 195 32.12 18.41 17.49
N ILE A 196 33.30 17.80 17.72
CA ILE A 196 33.42 16.52 18.42
C ILE A 196 32.81 16.59 19.83
N ARG A 197 33.12 17.64 20.61
CA ARG A 197 32.55 17.84 21.94
C ARG A 197 31.04 18.04 21.89
N ARG A 198 30.53 18.82 20.93
CA ARG A 198 29.10 19.05 20.75
C ARG A 198 28.38 17.74 20.42
N THR A 199 28.91 16.94 19.49
CA THR A 199 28.38 15.62 19.16
C THR A 199 28.37 14.70 20.38
N GLY A 200 29.47 14.63 21.13
CA GLY A 200 29.54 13.82 22.35
C GLY A 200 28.49 14.19 23.41
N ARG A 201 28.19 15.49 23.57
CA ARG A 201 27.12 15.97 24.46
C ARG A 201 25.73 15.64 23.93
N LEU A 202 25.52 15.80 22.63
CA LEU A 202 24.23 15.57 21.96
C LEU A 202 23.82 14.09 21.99
N TYR A 203 24.78 13.17 21.86
CA TYR A 203 24.56 11.72 21.87
C TYR A 203 24.62 11.08 23.27
N ARG A 204 24.75 11.86 24.34
CA ARG A 204 25.03 11.34 25.70
C ARG A 204 24.03 10.29 26.18
N TYR A 205 22.75 10.43 25.81
CA TYR A 205 21.67 9.54 26.22
C TYR A 205 21.22 8.57 25.11
N GLY A 206 22.00 8.44 24.04
CA GLY A 206 21.68 7.61 22.88
C GLY A 206 20.90 8.35 21.79
N ILE A 207 20.81 7.72 20.62
CA ILE A 207 20.14 8.29 19.45
C ILE A 207 18.62 8.35 19.63
N ASP A 208 18.01 7.37 20.29
CA ASP A 208 16.56 7.31 20.50
C ASP A 208 16.07 8.54 21.29
N TYR A 209 16.77 8.86 22.38
CA TYR A 209 16.50 10.07 23.18
C TYR A 209 16.69 11.34 22.35
N LEU A 210 17.78 11.44 21.60
CA LEU A 210 18.10 12.62 20.79
C LEU A 210 17.02 12.89 19.74
N LEU A 211 16.58 11.87 19.00
CA LEU A 211 15.54 12.02 17.99
C LEU A 211 14.18 12.32 18.62
N GLY A 212 13.85 11.70 19.76
CA GLY A 212 12.63 12.03 20.51
C GLY A 212 12.61 13.47 21.02
N MET A 213 13.74 13.95 21.54
CA MET A 213 13.92 15.35 21.94
C MET A 213 13.73 16.29 20.74
N LEU A 214 14.37 16.00 19.60
CA LEU A 214 14.20 16.80 18.39
C LEU A 214 12.76 16.80 17.89
N PHE A 215 12.07 15.66 17.94
CA PHE A 215 10.65 15.59 17.60
C PHE A 215 9.84 16.55 18.46
N HIS A 216 10.01 16.50 19.78
CA HIS A 216 9.25 17.35 20.71
C HIS A 216 9.56 18.85 20.55
N GLU A 217 10.82 19.18 20.30
CA GLU A 217 11.27 20.58 20.15
C GLU A 217 10.90 21.17 18.79
N PHE A 218 10.72 20.33 17.77
CA PHE A 218 10.39 20.77 16.43
C PHE A 218 8.90 20.73 16.17
N PHE A 219 8.15 19.88 16.88
CA PHE A 219 6.75 19.63 16.62
C PHE A 219 5.93 19.47 17.90
N THR A 220 4.74 20.07 17.87
CA THR A 220 3.66 19.79 18.82
C THR A 220 2.58 18.99 18.09
N ILE A 221 2.24 17.81 18.59
CA ILE A 221 1.10 17.05 18.07
C ILE A 221 -0.19 17.67 18.60
N GLN A 222 -1.07 18.10 17.68
CA GLN A 222 -2.38 18.66 17.99
C GLN A 222 -3.40 17.52 18.15
N THR A 223 -3.51 16.94 19.34
CA THR A 223 -4.50 15.92 19.67
C THR A 223 -5.42 16.37 20.79
N SER A 224 -6.72 16.12 20.65
CA SER A 224 -7.71 16.34 21.70
C SER A 224 -7.75 15.21 22.73
N VAL A 225 -7.05 14.10 22.46
CA VAL A 225 -7.17 12.89 23.25
C VAL A 225 -6.10 12.87 24.34
N SER A 226 -6.47 13.28 25.55
CA SER A 226 -5.65 13.06 26.74
C SER A 226 -6.04 11.73 27.40
N PHE A 227 -5.17 10.73 27.35
CA PHE A 227 -5.32 9.54 28.17
C PHE A 227 -4.67 9.79 29.52
N GLN A 228 -5.47 9.77 30.59
CA GLN A 228 -4.93 9.86 31.95
C GLN A 228 -4.43 8.47 32.40
N THR A 229 -3.15 8.19 32.16
CA THR A 229 -2.45 7.08 32.82
C THR A 229 -1.86 7.56 34.13
N LYS A 230 -2.02 6.76 35.18
CA LYS A 230 -1.33 7.00 36.44
C LYS A 230 0.13 6.58 36.30
N ALA A 231 1.01 7.20 37.09
CA ALA A 231 2.44 6.88 37.10
C ALA A 231 2.75 5.41 37.47
N ASP A 232 1.80 4.73 38.11
CA ASP A 232 1.89 3.32 38.54
C ASP A 232 1.19 2.33 37.58
N ASP A 233 0.57 2.82 36.51
CA ASP A 233 -0.05 1.96 35.50
C ASP A 233 1.04 1.22 34.69
N PHE A 234 0.81 -0.04 34.35
CA PHE A 234 1.68 -0.80 33.45
C PHE A 234 1.22 -0.58 32.01
N THR A 235 1.99 0.20 31.24
CA THR A 235 1.63 0.66 29.91
C THR A 235 2.59 0.16 28.83
N VAL A 236 2.06 -0.50 27.81
CA VAL A 236 2.85 -1.06 26.69
C VAL A 236 2.47 -0.34 25.40
N ALA A 237 3.46 0.07 24.62
CA ALA A 237 3.24 0.52 23.24
C ALA A 237 3.49 -0.65 22.29
N LEU A 238 2.53 -0.96 21.44
CA LEU A 238 2.64 -1.98 20.40
C LEU A 238 2.39 -1.35 19.05
N HIS A 239 3.39 -1.46 18.17
CA HIS A 239 3.27 -1.07 16.77
C HIS A 239 3.48 -2.29 15.87
N SER A 240 2.39 -2.74 15.25
CA SER A 240 2.40 -3.81 14.26
C SER A 240 2.25 -3.22 12.86
N ARG A 241 3.21 -3.53 11.96
CA ARG A 241 3.23 -3.02 10.59
C ARG A 241 3.13 -4.18 9.60
N HIS A 242 2.22 -4.10 8.64
CA HIS A 242 1.99 -5.15 7.63
C HIS A 242 2.40 -4.66 6.23
N THR A 243 3.61 -5.02 5.79
CA THR A 243 4.15 -4.46 4.54
C THR A 243 3.72 -5.13 3.25
N VAL A 244 2.92 -6.19 3.34
CA VAL A 244 2.36 -6.87 2.18
C VAL A 244 0.88 -6.54 2.10
N VAL A 245 0.43 -6.09 0.92
CA VAL A 245 -0.95 -5.66 0.68
C VAL A 245 -1.98 -6.72 1.08
N GLY A 246 -1.72 -8.00 0.78
CA GLY A 246 -2.68 -9.06 1.12
C GLY A 246 -2.57 -9.63 2.52
N ASP A 247 -1.63 -9.19 3.36
CA ASP A 247 -1.71 -9.44 4.80
C ASP A 247 -2.80 -8.53 5.37
N ASP A 248 -3.92 -9.11 5.81
CA ASP A 248 -5.04 -8.38 6.39
C ASP A 248 -4.91 -8.15 7.91
N GLY A 249 -3.84 -8.66 8.52
CA GLY A 249 -3.62 -8.57 9.96
C GLY A 249 -4.37 -9.59 10.80
N SER A 250 -4.95 -10.63 10.19
CA SER A 250 -5.62 -11.71 10.92
C SER A 250 -4.67 -12.63 11.69
N PHE A 251 -3.36 -12.57 11.42
CA PHE A 251 -2.35 -13.39 12.10
C PHE A 251 -1.50 -12.56 13.07
N ILE A 252 -1.77 -12.71 14.37
CA ILE A 252 -1.19 -11.90 15.46
C ILE A 252 -0.29 -12.69 16.43
N THR A 253 0.22 -13.86 16.01
CA THR A 253 0.93 -14.79 16.92
C THR A 253 2.22 -14.19 17.47
N ASP A 254 2.95 -13.40 16.68
CA ASP A 254 4.21 -12.81 17.13
C ASP A 254 3.97 -11.65 18.10
N GLU A 255 2.93 -10.85 17.87
CA GLU A 255 2.45 -9.82 18.77
C GLU A 255 2.05 -10.41 20.12
N THR A 256 1.22 -11.45 20.12
CA THR A 256 0.76 -12.08 21.36
C THR A 256 1.90 -12.75 22.12
N ARG A 257 2.82 -13.44 21.45
CA ARG A 257 4.04 -14.00 22.08
C ARG A 257 4.90 -12.93 22.75
N CYS A 258 5.09 -11.79 22.09
CA CYS A 258 5.82 -10.66 22.67
C CYS A 258 5.11 -10.08 23.89
N LEU A 259 3.79 -9.88 23.79
CA LEU A 259 2.98 -9.39 24.91
C LEU A 259 3.00 -10.37 26.09
N GLU A 260 2.88 -11.68 25.87
CA GLU A 260 2.98 -12.68 26.95
C GLU A 260 4.27 -12.53 27.73
N THR A 261 5.40 -12.43 27.01
CA THR A 261 6.72 -12.29 27.64
C THR A 261 6.81 -11.02 28.49
N LEU A 262 6.29 -9.89 28.00
CA LEU A 262 6.35 -8.61 28.71
C LEU A 262 5.36 -8.52 29.87
N LEU A 263 4.16 -9.08 29.71
CA LEU A 263 3.09 -9.03 30.71
C LEU A 263 3.39 -9.90 31.94
N LEU A 264 4.27 -10.92 31.83
CA LEU A 264 4.72 -11.71 32.97
C LEU A 264 5.45 -10.87 34.03
N ASN A 265 6.05 -9.75 33.65
CA ASN A 265 6.79 -8.87 34.55
C ASN A 265 5.91 -7.84 35.27
N ARG A 266 4.60 -7.81 35.02
CA ARG A 266 3.70 -6.84 35.66
C ARG A 266 3.44 -7.21 37.12
N THR A 267 3.39 -6.21 38.00
CA THR A 267 2.83 -6.38 39.34
C THR A 267 1.32 -6.58 39.26
N GLN A 268 0.77 -7.53 40.03
CA GLN A 268 -0.66 -7.86 39.99
C GLN A 268 -1.61 -6.68 40.32
N SER A 269 -1.12 -5.65 41.02
CA SER A 269 -1.90 -4.47 41.43
C SER A 269 -1.95 -3.35 40.38
N ALA A 270 -1.09 -3.38 39.35
CA ALA A 270 -1.03 -2.31 38.36
C ALA A 270 -2.11 -2.51 37.29
N LYS A 271 -2.82 -1.42 36.94
CA LYS A 271 -3.72 -1.42 35.79
C LYS A 271 -2.87 -1.68 34.53
N CYS A 272 -3.30 -2.61 33.68
CA CYS A 272 -2.63 -2.95 32.44
C CYS A 272 -3.29 -2.25 31.25
N VAL A 273 -2.53 -1.44 30.52
CA VAL A 273 -2.98 -0.76 29.30
C VAL A 273 -1.99 -1.05 28.18
N VAL A 274 -2.50 -1.46 27.02
CA VAL A 274 -1.69 -1.66 25.82
C VAL A 274 -2.19 -0.73 24.74
N TYR A 275 -1.36 0.22 24.34
CA TYR A 275 -1.63 1.14 23.25
C TYR A 275 -1.26 0.47 21.93
N LEU A 276 -2.25 0.34 21.05
CA LEU A 276 -2.19 -0.41 19.81
C LEU A 276 -2.11 0.54 18.63
N MET A 277 -1.07 0.36 17.82
CA MET A 277 -0.87 1.02 16.54
C MET A 277 -0.69 -0.03 15.46
N SER A 278 -1.62 -0.09 14.49
CA SER A 278 -1.51 -1.01 13.36
C SER A 278 -2.13 -0.41 12.12
N ASP A 279 -1.54 -0.72 10.98
CA ASP A 279 -2.09 -0.43 9.66
C ASP A 279 -3.15 -1.46 9.21
N ARG A 280 -3.55 -2.37 10.09
CA ARG A 280 -4.59 -3.39 9.84
C ARG A 280 -5.64 -3.40 10.95
N PRO A 281 -6.92 -3.13 10.63
CA PRO A 281 -8.01 -3.18 11.60
C PRO A 281 -8.16 -4.54 12.29
N SER A 282 -7.98 -5.64 11.56
CA SER A 282 -8.09 -7.01 12.10
C SER A 282 -7.06 -7.25 13.22
N THR A 283 -5.82 -6.78 13.04
CA THR A 283 -4.78 -6.86 14.07
C THR A 283 -5.22 -6.17 15.36
N VAL A 284 -5.78 -4.96 15.26
CA VAL A 284 -6.24 -4.20 16.43
C VAL A 284 -7.40 -4.90 17.14
N HIS A 285 -8.39 -5.37 16.37
CA HIS A 285 -9.55 -6.06 16.91
C HIS A 285 -9.15 -7.34 17.66
N LEU A 286 -8.37 -8.22 17.02
CA LEU A 286 -7.91 -9.48 17.61
C LEU A 286 -7.02 -9.26 18.84
N LEU A 287 -6.16 -8.23 18.82
CA LEU A 287 -5.36 -7.88 19.99
C LEU A 287 -6.20 -7.34 21.15
N LYS A 288 -7.24 -6.54 20.88
CA LYS A 288 -8.16 -6.07 21.93
C LYS A 288 -8.87 -7.23 22.62
N GLU A 289 -9.37 -8.19 21.84
CA GLU A 289 -10.02 -9.41 22.39
C GLU A 289 -9.03 -10.22 23.23
N TRP A 290 -7.85 -10.51 22.68
CA TRP A 290 -6.82 -11.29 23.36
C TRP A 290 -6.33 -10.65 24.68
N LEU A 291 -6.29 -9.30 24.72
CA LEU A 291 -5.90 -8.53 25.91
C LEU A 291 -6.99 -8.53 26.98
N ALA A 292 -8.27 -8.51 26.59
CA ALA A 292 -9.39 -8.53 27.52
C ALA A 292 -9.36 -9.81 28.39
N ASP A 293 -9.07 -10.96 27.78
CA ASP A 293 -8.92 -12.24 28.47
C ASP A 293 -7.79 -12.27 29.52
N ARG A 294 -6.90 -11.27 29.50
CA ARG A 294 -5.72 -11.16 30.38
C ARG A 294 -5.80 -9.98 31.33
N ASN A 295 -7.00 -9.41 31.53
CA ASN A 295 -7.23 -8.21 32.35
C ASN A 295 -6.34 -7.03 31.92
N CYS A 296 -6.16 -6.85 30.61
CA CYS A 296 -5.51 -5.70 30.01
C CYS A 296 -6.50 -4.94 29.12
N THR A 297 -6.37 -3.62 29.07
CA THR A 297 -7.17 -2.80 28.15
C THR A 297 -6.36 -2.48 26.90
N GLY A 298 -6.79 -2.97 25.74
CA GLY A 298 -6.26 -2.55 24.45
C GLY A 298 -6.85 -1.19 24.03
N VAL A 299 -6.01 -0.17 23.90
CA VAL A 299 -6.41 1.20 23.51
C VAL A 299 -5.93 1.46 22.09
N SER A 300 -6.84 1.82 21.20
CA SER A 300 -6.52 2.24 19.84
C SER A 300 -7.32 3.49 19.52
N ASN A 301 -6.89 4.25 18.53
CA ASN A 301 -7.70 5.33 17.99
C ASN A 301 -8.91 4.72 17.26
N GLU A 302 -10.14 5.02 17.68
CA GLU A 302 -11.35 4.36 17.18
C GLU A 302 -11.85 4.92 15.85
N ASP A 303 -11.23 6.00 15.36
CA ASP A 303 -11.55 6.71 14.11
C ASP A 303 -11.26 5.93 12.80
N TYR A 304 -11.14 4.60 12.84
CA TYR A 304 -10.92 3.76 11.64
C TYR A 304 -12.01 3.95 10.56
N ALA A 305 -13.23 4.32 10.95
CA ALA A 305 -14.36 4.42 10.02
C ALA A 305 -14.45 5.77 9.29
N SER A 306 -13.85 6.85 9.82
CA SER A 306 -14.16 8.23 9.37
C SER A 306 -13.21 8.80 8.30
N MET A 307 -12.06 8.18 8.05
CA MET A 307 -11.03 8.73 7.15
C MET A 307 -10.95 8.05 5.78
N ALA A 308 -12.10 7.67 5.23
CA ALA A 308 -12.15 6.93 3.97
C ALA A 308 -11.73 7.70 2.70
N SER A 309 -11.29 8.95 2.83
CA SER A 309 -11.03 9.88 1.74
C SER A 309 -9.59 9.91 1.20
N SER A 310 -8.66 9.11 1.73
CA SER A 310 -7.31 9.03 1.15
C SER A 310 -7.32 8.34 -0.22
N PRO A 311 -6.53 8.82 -1.21
CA PRO A 311 -6.42 8.20 -2.53
C PRO A 311 -6.12 6.70 -2.42
N LEU A 312 -6.82 5.88 -3.22
CA LEU A 312 -6.74 4.41 -3.19
C LEU A 312 -5.30 3.87 -3.18
N LEU A 313 -4.39 4.51 -3.91
CA LEU A 313 -2.99 4.09 -4.06
C LEU A 313 -2.17 4.06 -2.75
N PHE A 314 -2.54 4.83 -1.73
CA PHE A 314 -1.83 4.83 -0.44
C PHE A 314 -2.43 3.85 0.58
N ARG A 315 -3.68 3.42 0.38
CA ARG A 315 -4.40 2.55 1.32
C ARG A 315 -3.85 1.13 1.34
N ASP A 316 -3.44 0.63 0.17
CA ASP A 316 -3.04 -0.77 0.01
C ASP A 316 -1.80 -1.12 0.86
N GLU A 317 -0.80 -0.24 0.87
CA GLU A 317 0.43 -0.49 1.65
C GLU A 317 0.32 -0.01 3.09
N HIS A 318 -0.27 1.17 3.35
CA HIS A 318 -0.19 1.84 4.65
C HIS A 318 -1.45 1.72 5.50
N GLY A 319 -2.41 0.90 5.07
CA GLY A 319 -3.64 0.67 5.81
C GLY A 319 -4.68 1.77 5.62
N PRO A 320 -5.78 1.72 6.38
CA PRO A 320 -6.89 2.67 6.23
C PRO A 320 -6.58 4.07 6.78
N ASN A 321 -5.59 4.19 7.67
CA ASN A 321 -5.29 5.42 8.42
C ASN A 321 -3.87 5.99 8.13
N PRO A 322 -3.43 6.13 6.87
CA PRO A 322 -2.16 6.78 6.60
C PRO A 322 -2.24 8.26 6.94
N GLY A 323 -1.08 8.91 7.03
CA GLY A 323 -1.06 10.36 7.18
C GLY A 323 -1.54 10.83 8.55
N VAL A 324 -2.64 11.58 8.59
CA VAL A 324 -3.17 12.19 9.84
C VAL A 324 -3.48 11.09 10.87
N GLY A 325 -4.05 9.97 10.42
CA GLY A 325 -4.35 8.82 11.27
C GLY A 325 -3.09 8.29 11.96
N PHE A 326 -2.02 8.08 11.19
CA PHE A 326 -0.71 7.69 11.71
C PHE A 326 -0.19 8.62 12.81
N ILE A 327 -0.27 9.95 12.64
CA ILE A 327 0.21 10.91 13.65
C ILE A 327 -0.66 10.87 14.92
N ARG A 328 -1.97 10.67 14.79
CA ARG A 328 -2.87 10.51 15.95
C ARG A 328 -2.56 9.22 16.71
N ASP A 329 -2.35 8.13 16.00
CA ASP A 329 -1.96 6.85 16.59
C ASP A 329 -0.63 7.00 17.30
N LEU A 330 0.35 7.66 16.66
CA LEU A 330 1.65 7.96 17.27
C LEU A 330 1.50 8.73 18.58
N ALA A 331 0.68 9.79 18.63
CA ALA A 331 0.46 10.60 19.82
C ALA A 331 -0.18 9.83 20.99
N MET A 332 -1.08 8.91 20.65
CA MET A 332 -1.73 8.04 21.63
C MET A 332 -0.76 6.97 22.13
N VAL A 333 -0.06 6.29 21.22
CA VAL A 333 0.79 5.15 21.56
C VAL A 333 2.08 5.61 22.24
N SER A 334 2.55 6.82 21.97
CA SER A 334 3.69 7.40 22.66
C SER A 334 3.49 7.64 24.16
N GLN A 335 2.25 7.51 24.67
CA GLN A 335 1.94 7.61 26.11
C GLN A 335 2.40 6.39 26.92
N ALA A 336 2.86 5.31 26.28
CA ALA A 336 3.39 4.16 26.98
C ALA A 336 4.69 4.49 27.74
N ARG A 337 4.93 3.79 28.86
CA ARG A 337 6.07 4.03 29.75
C ARG A 337 6.76 2.74 30.22
N SER A 338 6.10 1.59 30.16
CA SER A 338 6.59 0.35 30.77
C SER A 338 7.27 -0.62 29.80
N ALA A 339 6.78 -0.74 28.56
CA ALA A 339 7.41 -1.61 27.55
C ALA A 339 7.06 -1.21 26.11
N LEU A 340 7.85 -1.73 25.16
CA LEU A 340 7.67 -1.56 23.72
C LEU A 340 7.56 -2.91 22.99
N VAL A 341 6.72 -2.98 21.97
CA VAL A 341 6.62 -4.09 21.00
C VAL A 341 6.62 -3.51 19.59
N GLY A 342 7.51 -3.98 18.72
CA GLY A 342 7.55 -3.54 17.33
C GLY A 342 8.76 -4.02 16.53
N ASP A 343 8.86 -3.57 15.28
CA ASP A 343 9.95 -3.91 14.35
C ASP A 343 10.93 -2.72 14.23
N PRO A 344 12.17 -2.83 14.75
CA PRO A 344 13.18 -1.77 14.71
C PRO A 344 13.69 -1.51 13.29
N GLY A 345 13.37 -2.35 12.31
CA GLY A 345 13.61 -2.09 10.89
C GLY A 345 12.60 -1.12 10.26
N ARG A 346 11.63 -0.61 11.02
CA ARG A 346 10.57 0.30 10.54
C ARG A 346 10.73 1.68 11.15
N SER A 347 10.96 2.67 10.30
CA SER A 347 11.01 4.09 10.69
C SER A 347 9.77 4.53 11.48
N SER A 348 8.58 4.03 11.13
CA SER A 348 7.35 4.32 11.87
C SER A 348 7.40 3.83 13.33
N TYR A 349 8.02 2.67 13.57
CA TYR A 349 8.25 2.15 14.92
C TYR A 349 9.40 2.89 15.62
N MET A 350 10.50 3.15 14.91
CA MET A 350 11.64 3.90 15.48
C MET A 350 11.18 5.26 15.99
N LEU A 351 10.34 5.97 15.23
CA LEU A 351 9.79 7.25 15.64
C LEU A 351 8.95 7.13 16.93
N LEU A 352 8.15 6.07 17.06
CA LEU A 352 7.41 5.79 18.30
C LEU A 352 8.36 5.53 19.48
N GLN A 353 9.37 4.67 19.29
CA GLN A 353 10.37 4.35 20.31
C GLN A 353 11.10 5.60 20.79
N GLU A 354 11.50 6.46 19.86
CA GLU A 354 12.20 7.72 20.14
C GLU A 354 11.37 8.67 21.02
N ILE A 355 10.10 8.88 20.66
CA ILE A 355 9.19 9.73 21.44
C ILE A 355 8.97 9.13 22.84
N VAL A 356 8.69 7.82 22.93
CA VAL A 356 8.48 7.14 24.22
C VAL A 356 9.72 7.26 25.10
N GLU A 357 10.92 7.03 24.54
CA GLU A 357 12.16 7.06 25.29
C GLU A 357 12.49 8.46 25.81
N TYR A 358 12.26 9.51 25.02
CA TYR A 358 12.40 10.90 25.47
C TYR A 358 11.41 11.23 26.59
N GLU A 359 10.11 11.04 26.34
CA GLU A 359 9.07 11.44 27.31
C GLU A 359 9.20 10.67 28.64
N ARG A 360 9.50 9.37 28.58
CA ARG A 360 9.71 8.55 29.79
C ARG A 360 10.82 9.10 30.66
N ARG A 361 11.96 9.48 30.08
CA ARG A 361 13.09 10.05 30.84
C ARG A 361 12.76 11.41 31.43
N ILE A 362 12.01 12.23 30.70
CA ILE A 362 11.52 13.52 31.19
C ILE A 362 10.57 13.31 32.39
N ASP A 363 9.65 12.36 32.29
CA ASP A 363 8.71 12.05 33.37
C ASP A 363 9.41 11.48 34.61
N ASP A 364 10.35 10.55 34.43
CA ASP A 364 11.16 10.02 35.53
C ASP A 364 11.95 11.11 36.24
N TRP A 365 12.59 12.01 35.48
CA TRP A 365 13.31 13.16 36.06
C TRP A 365 12.36 14.08 36.84
N ARG A 366 11.19 14.42 36.30
CA ARG A 366 10.19 15.24 36.98
C ARG A 366 9.73 14.61 38.31
N LEU A 367 9.64 13.28 38.34
CA LEU A 367 9.26 12.51 39.51
C LEU A 367 10.44 12.20 40.46
N GLY A 368 11.66 12.60 40.10
CA GLY A 368 12.87 12.30 40.88
C GLY A 368 13.22 10.82 40.90
N ARG A 369 12.84 10.07 39.86
CA ARG A 369 13.17 8.65 39.67
C ARG A 369 14.41 8.51 38.81
N ASP A 370 15.21 7.50 39.11
CA ASP A 370 16.26 7.06 38.19
C ASP A 370 15.60 6.30 37.04
N SER A 371 15.69 6.84 35.82
CA SER A 371 15.27 6.10 34.64
C SER A 371 16.12 4.85 34.47
N ALA A 372 15.44 3.70 34.34
CA ALA A 372 16.10 2.50 33.81
C ALA A 372 16.83 2.85 32.51
N GLU A 373 18.01 2.24 32.31
CA GLU A 373 18.87 2.54 31.18
C GLU A 373 18.15 2.29 29.84
N ARG A 374 17.26 1.27 29.78
CA ARG A 374 16.46 0.93 28.61
C ARG A 374 15.06 0.47 29.02
N ILE A 375 14.06 0.88 28.23
CA ILE A 375 12.70 0.34 28.32
C ILE A 375 12.69 -1.13 27.86
N PRO A 376 12.00 -2.04 28.57
CA PRO A 376 11.76 -3.41 28.10
C PRO A 376 11.19 -3.42 26.68
N PHE A 377 11.80 -4.22 25.80
CA PHE A 377 11.45 -4.26 24.38
C PHE A 377 11.33 -5.71 23.91
N CYS A 378 10.29 -6.00 23.12
CA CYS A 378 10.17 -7.24 22.37
C CYS A 378 10.09 -6.95 20.87
N GLN A 379 11.03 -7.53 20.12
CA GLN A 379 11.13 -7.35 18.68
C GLN A 379 10.15 -8.26 17.94
N LEU A 380 9.29 -7.65 17.12
CA LEU A 380 8.52 -8.37 16.12
C LEU A 380 9.44 -8.83 14.98
N PRO A 381 9.18 -9.99 14.36
CA PRO A 381 9.99 -10.45 13.24
C PRO A 381 9.92 -9.44 12.10
N GLY A 382 11.07 -9.20 11.46
CA GLY A 382 11.15 -8.31 10.31
C GLY A 382 10.26 -8.82 9.19
N ARG A 383 9.13 -8.16 8.99
CA ARG A 383 8.19 -8.44 7.89
C ARG A 383 8.73 -7.78 6.64
N TYR A 384 9.50 -8.46 5.80
CA TYR A 384 10.17 -7.77 4.69
C TYR A 384 9.20 -7.28 3.61
N GLY A 385 9.54 -6.17 2.95
CA GLY A 385 8.77 -5.66 1.81
C GLY A 385 8.73 -6.62 0.61
N LYS A 386 9.61 -7.62 0.58
CA LYS A 386 9.56 -8.69 -0.43
C LYS A 386 8.52 -9.76 -0.13
N GLY A 387 8.09 -9.87 1.12
CA GLY A 387 7.29 -10.96 1.63
C GLY A 387 7.86 -11.57 2.91
N TYR A 388 7.03 -12.35 3.62
CA TYR A 388 7.38 -13.07 4.83
C TYR A 388 6.47 -14.28 5.05
N ASN A 389 6.92 -15.19 5.91
CA ASN A 389 6.15 -16.34 6.37
C ASN A 389 6.11 -16.28 7.90
N TYR A 390 4.93 -16.50 8.48
CA TYR A 390 4.73 -16.58 9.92
C TYR A 390 5.19 -17.93 10.54
N GLY A 391 5.64 -18.88 9.72
CA GLY A 391 6.17 -20.17 10.13
C GLY A 391 5.46 -21.37 9.47
N PRO A 392 5.74 -22.60 9.93
CA PRO A 392 5.05 -23.79 9.45
C PRO A 392 3.53 -23.73 9.73
N GLY A 393 2.71 -24.03 8.72
CA GLY A 393 1.24 -24.06 8.86
C GLY A 393 0.56 -22.69 8.84
N THR A 394 1.28 -21.62 8.56
CA THR A 394 0.75 -20.24 8.50
C THR A 394 0.75 -19.69 7.08
N PRO A 395 -0.03 -18.63 6.78
CA PRO A 395 -0.03 -18.03 5.44
C PRO A 395 1.33 -17.46 5.04
N HIS A 396 1.67 -17.60 3.76
CA HIS A 396 2.80 -16.90 3.17
C HIS A 396 2.31 -15.64 2.45
N PHE A 397 2.98 -14.52 2.71
CA PHE A 397 2.69 -13.23 2.12
C PHE A 397 3.86 -12.81 1.24
N ILE A 398 3.61 -12.60 -0.05
CA ILE A 398 4.62 -12.09 -1.00
C ILE A 398 4.09 -10.79 -1.58
N ALA A 399 4.91 -9.74 -1.67
CA ALA A 399 4.45 -8.53 -2.35
C ALA A 399 4.24 -8.81 -3.84
N HIS A 400 3.16 -8.28 -4.43
CA HIS A 400 2.75 -8.66 -5.79
C HIS A 400 3.81 -8.43 -6.87
N TRP A 401 4.64 -7.39 -6.75
CA TRP A 401 5.72 -7.14 -7.70
C TRP A 401 6.89 -8.14 -7.58
N HIS A 402 6.92 -8.96 -6.52
CA HIS A 402 7.83 -10.10 -6.37
C HIS A 402 7.20 -11.43 -6.73
N ASN A 403 5.88 -11.48 -6.91
CA ASN A 403 5.27 -12.66 -7.50
C ASN A 403 5.74 -12.72 -8.96
N GLN A 404 6.20 -13.90 -9.38
CA GLN A 404 6.34 -14.15 -10.80
C GLN A 404 4.93 -14.13 -11.41
N PRO A 405 4.69 -13.43 -12.53
CA PRO A 405 3.38 -13.48 -13.18
C PRO A 405 3.00 -14.92 -13.42
N LEU A 406 1.70 -15.26 -13.36
CA LEU A 406 1.27 -16.60 -13.72
C LEU A 406 1.76 -16.92 -15.14
N GLU A 407 2.16 -18.17 -15.40
CA GLU A 407 2.82 -18.54 -16.67
C GLU A 407 2.09 -18.03 -17.93
N PRO A 408 0.75 -18.10 -18.06
CA PRO A 408 0.06 -17.55 -19.23
C PRO A 408 0.20 -16.02 -19.36
N ALA A 409 0.23 -15.30 -18.23
CA ALA A 409 0.45 -13.86 -18.21
C ALA A 409 1.89 -13.50 -18.59
N GLN A 410 2.88 -14.32 -18.21
CA GLN A 410 4.27 -14.14 -18.65
C GLN A 410 4.38 -14.29 -20.18
N VAL A 411 3.79 -15.34 -20.74
CA VAL A 411 3.77 -15.58 -22.20
C VAL A 411 3.10 -14.41 -22.92
N LEU A 412 1.98 -13.91 -22.39
CA LEU A 412 1.27 -12.77 -22.99
C LEU A 412 2.06 -11.46 -22.91
N GLN A 413 2.75 -11.20 -21.79
CA GLN A 413 3.63 -10.05 -21.64
C GLN A 413 4.81 -10.11 -22.61
N GLN A 414 5.43 -11.29 -22.76
CA GLN A 414 6.49 -11.52 -23.72
C GLN A 414 5.97 -11.25 -25.15
N TYR A 415 4.84 -11.87 -25.53
CA TYR A 415 4.22 -11.66 -26.83
C TYR A 415 3.93 -10.17 -27.09
N LYS A 416 3.36 -9.45 -26.11
CA LYS A 416 3.12 -8.01 -26.21
C LYS A 416 4.41 -7.20 -26.44
N SER A 417 5.50 -7.57 -25.77
CA SER A 417 6.80 -6.88 -25.93
C SER A 417 7.39 -7.06 -27.34
N GLU A 418 7.06 -8.16 -28.02
CA GLU A 418 7.58 -8.51 -29.34
C GLU A 418 6.66 -8.13 -30.51
N HIS A 419 5.34 -8.10 -30.28
CA HIS A 419 4.31 -7.99 -31.33
C HIS A 419 3.42 -6.74 -31.23
N SER A 420 3.64 -5.87 -30.25
CA SER A 420 2.87 -4.62 -30.12
C SER A 420 3.18 -3.61 -31.24
N VAL A 421 2.30 -2.63 -31.41
CA VAL A 421 2.50 -1.48 -32.32
C VAL A 421 3.87 -0.82 -32.11
N ASP A 422 4.28 -0.61 -30.86
CA ASP A 422 5.59 -0.02 -30.55
C ASP A 422 6.76 -0.95 -30.88
N ALA A 423 6.58 -2.26 -30.70
CA ALA A 423 7.59 -3.24 -31.11
C ALA A 423 7.76 -3.26 -32.63
N LEU A 424 6.65 -3.25 -33.39
CA LEU A 424 6.69 -3.23 -34.85
C LEU A 424 7.31 -1.94 -35.41
N ARG A 425 7.04 -0.78 -34.80
CA ARG A 425 7.64 0.50 -35.19
C ARG A 425 9.16 0.55 -34.98
N LYS A 426 9.68 -0.27 -34.06
CA LYS A 426 11.13 -0.38 -33.78
C LYS A 426 11.85 -1.34 -34.72
N LEU A 427 11.13 -2.14 -35.52
CA LEU A 427 11.75 -3.06 -36.47
C LEU A 427 12.28 -2.29 -37.67
N GLU A 428 13.55 -2.52 -38.01
CA GLU A 428 14.17 -1.99 -39.22
C GLU A 428 13.48 -2.57 -40.49
N TYR A 429 13.04 -3.83 -40.42
CA TYR A 429 12.40 -4.55 -41.52
C TYR A 429 11.15 -5.32 -41.04
N PRO A 430 9.98 -4.65 -40.88
CA PRO A 430 8.75 -5.32 -40.46
C PRO A 430 8.31 -6.43 -41.43
N LEU A 431 8.72 -6.36 -42.71
CA LEU A 431 8.43 -7.36 -43.74
C LEU A 431 8.93 -8.79 -43.43
N ASN A 432 9.92 -8.93 -42.54
CA ASN A 432 10.46 -10.24 -42.15
C ASN A 432 9.61 -10.92 -41.06
N ARG A 433 8.56 -10.25 -40.53
CA ARG A 433 7.65 -10.85 -39.55
C ARG A 433 6.55 -11.63 -40.26
N SER A 434 6.10 -12.72 -39.61
CA SER A 434 4.89 -13.44 -40.00
C SER A 434 3.67 -12.81 -39.32
N TYR A 435 2.56 -12.72 -40.05
CA TYR A 435 1.35 -12.05 -39.60
C TYR A 435 0.15 -12.98 -39.68
N LEU A 436 -0.75 -12.86 -38.70
CA LEU A 436 -2.06 -13.50 -38.70
C LEU A 436 -3.13 -12.41 -38.64
N ILE A 437 -4.17 -12.50 -39.47
CA ILE A 437 -5.29 -11.55 -39.42
C ILE A 437 -6.36 -12.12 -38.48
N GLY A 438 -6.59 -11.42 -37.37
CA GLY A 438 -7.67 -11.68 -36.44
C GLY A 438 -8.90 -10.86 -36.78
N TYR A 439 -10.08 -11.48 -36.86
CA TYR A 439 -11.32 -10.79 -37.21
C TYR A 439 -12.16 -10.49 -35.97
N LEU A 440 -12.32 -9.20 -35.65
CA LEU A 440 -13.12 -8.76 -34.50
C LEU A 440 -14.49 -8.23 -34.94
N PRO A 441 -15.60 -8.67 -34.31
CA PRO A 441 -16.93 -8.18 -34.63
C PRO A 441 -17.09 -6.72 -34.20
N CYS A 442 -17.82 -5.93 -34.99
CA CYS A 442 -18.07 -4.52 -34.70
C CYS A 442 -19.41 -4.23 -34.03
N ASP A 443 -20.44 -4.99 -34.39
CA ASP A 443 -21.83 -4.68 -34.04
C ASP A 443 -22.26 -5.47 -32.80
N SER A 444 -22.71 -4.75 -31.77
CA SER A 444 -23.29 -5.34 -30.55
C SER A 444 -24.64 -6.01 -30.76
N ALA A 445 -25.34 -5.68 -31.86
CA ALA A 445 -26.64 -6.27 -32.20
C ALA A 445 -26.52 -7.60 -32.95
N ASP A 446 -25.30 -8.02 -33.28
CA ASP A 446 -25.01 -9.29 -33.94
C ASP A 446 -25.19 -10.44 -32.93
N ASP A 447 -26.19 -11.28 -33.13
CA ASP A 447 -26.45 -12.49 -32.34
C ASP A 447 -25.28 -13.50 -32.40
N THR A 448 -24.39 -13.35 -33.39
CA THR A 448 -23.16 -14.14 -33.53
C THR A 448 -21.92 -13.47 -32.94
N ILE A 449 -22.03 -12.31 -32.30
CA ILE A 449 -20.90 -11.53 -31.76
C ILE A 449 -19.99 -12.39 -30.87
N GLU A 450 -20.58 -13.26 -30.06
CA GLU A 450 -19.85 -14.10 -29.15
C GLU A 450 -19.02 -15.17 -29.89
N LYS A 451 -19.64 -15.85 -30.87
CA LYS A 451 -18.95 -16.82 -31.73
C LYS A 451 -17.79 -16.17 -32.49
N LYS A 452 -18.00 -14.95 -32.98
CA LYS A 452 -16.96 -14.14 -33.65
C LYS A 452 -15.85 -13.75 -32.67
N LEU A 453 -16.20 -13.33 -31.45
CA LEU A 453 -15.23 -13.02 -30.40
C LEU A 453 -14.40 -14.25 -29.99
N ARG A 454 -15.01 -15.43 -29.83
CA ARG A 454 -14.28 -16.67 -29.57
C ARG A 454 -13.35 -17.04 -30.72
N SER A 455 -13.82 -16.90 -31.96
CA SER A 455 -12.98 -17.08 -33.15
C SER A 455 -11.76 -16.16 -33.10
N PHE A 456 -11.95 -14.89 -32.74
CA PHE A 456 -10.86 -13.95 -32.55
C PHE A 456 -9.88 -14.39 -31.46
N LEU A 457 -10.37 -14.84 -30.30
CA LEU A 457 -9.51 -15.34 -29.21
C LEU A 457 -8.73 -16.59 -29.62
N HIS A 458 -9.30 -17.45 -30.46
CA HIS A 458 -8.58 -18.61 -31.04
C HIS A 458 -7.50 -18.18 -32.03
N GLU A 459 -7.81 -17.25 -32.92
CA GLU A 459 -6.82 -16.67 -33.84
C GLU A 459 -5.68 -16.01 -33.05
N PHE A 460 -6.01 -15.34 -31.95
CA PHE A 460 -5.00 -14.78 -31.05
C PHE A 460 -4.14 -15.87 -30.39
N LEU A 461 -4.76 -16.88 -29.80
CA LEU A 461 -4.01 -17.98 -29.20
C LEU A 461 -3.08 -18.66 -30.21
N LEU A 462 -3.55 -18.84 -31.46
CA LEU A 462 -2.74 -19.35 -32.55
C LEU A 462 -1.58 -18.43 -32.88
N ALA A 463 -1.79 -17.11 -32.93
CA ALA A 463 -0.73 -16.13 -33.15
C ALA A 463 0.35 -16.21 -32.06
N ILE A 464 -0.04 -16.34 -30.79
CA ILE A 464 0.90 -16.51 -29.67
C ILE A 464 1.67 -17.83 -29.81
N ALA A 465 0.96 -18.94 -30.03
CA ALA A 465 1.56 -20.27 -30.14
C ALA A 465 2.54 -20.37 -31.32
N THR A 466 2.29 -19.65 -32.41
CA THR A 466 3.12 -19.64 -33.63
C THR A 466 4.08 -18.46 -33.71
N ASN A 467 4.15 -17.62 -32.66
CA ASN A 467 4.94 -16.39 -32.60
C ASN A 467 4.74 -15.46 -33.81
N GLN A 468 3.49 -15.32 -34.26
CA GLN A 468 3.08 -14.45 -35.36
C GLN A 468 2.47 -13.16 -34.81
N THR A 469 2.63 -12.05 -35.53
CA THR A 469 1.97 -10.79 -35.16
C THR A 469 0.50 -10.84 -35.56
N LEU A 470 -0.41 -10.79 -34.58
CA LEU A 470 -1.85 -10.66 -34.81
C LEU A 470 -2.19 -9.23 -35.27
N LEU A 471 -2.64 -9.08 -36.52
CA LEU A 471 -3.25 -7.86 -37.06
C LEU A 471 -4.76 -7.91 -36.86
N VAL A 472 -5.31 -6.94 -36.15
CA VAL A 472 -6.74 -6.90 -35.84
C VAL A 472 -7.49 -6.20 -36.98
N LYS A 473 -8.41 -6.93 -37.61
CA LYS A 473 -9.30 -6.40 -38.64
C LYS A 473 -10.72 -6.36 -38.11
N TYR A 474 -11.30 -5.16 -38.08
CA TYR A 474 -12.70 -4.96 -37.71
C TYR A 474 -13.60 -5.38 -38.88
N THR A 475 -14.56 -6.28 -38.65
CA THR A 475 -15.48 -6.73 -39.69
C THR A 475 -16.83 -6.04 -39.57
N ASN A 476 -17.19 -5.31 -40.61
CA ASN A 476 -18.57 -5.16 -41.05
C ASN A 476 -18.56 -5.33 -42.57
N GLU A 477 -19.49 -6.08 -43.14
CA GLU A 477 -19.42 -6.50 -44.56
C GLU A 477 -19.42 -5.31 -45.54
N THR A 478 -19.71 -4.09 -45.08
CA THR A 478 -19.85 -2.90 -45.93
C THR A 478 -19.32 -1.57 -45.36
N THR A 479 -18.96 -1.44 -44.07
CA THR A 479 -18.57 -0.14 -43.47
C THR A 479 -17.45 -0.26 -42.41
N ILE A 480 -16.48 0.66 -42.44
CA ILE A 480 -15.48 0.77 -41.37
C ILE A 480 -16.20 1.25 -40.10
N CYS A 481 -16.08 0.48 -39.02
CA CYS A 481 -16.76 0.73 -37.76
C CYS A 481 -16.13 1.95 -37.08
N THR A 482 -16.82 3.09 -37.09
CA THR A 482 -16.30 4.33 -36.50
C THR A 482 -16.31 4.31 -34.98
N ARG A 483 -17.13 3.45 -34.35
CA ARG A 483 -17.20 3.22 -32.90
C ARG A 483 -17.59 1.76 -32.59
N PRO A 484 -16.63 0.82 -32.49
CA PRO A 484 -16.95 -0.58 -32.21
C PRO A 484 -17.34 -0.75 -30.74
N ALA A 485 -18.37 -1.55 -30.46
CA ALA A 485 -18.77 -1.90 -29.09
C ALA A 485 -17.69 -2.71 -28.35
N ILE A 486 -16.86 -3.41 -29.12
CA ILE A 486 -15.68 -4.15 -28.68
C ILE A 486 -14.47 -3.56 -29.41
N ALA A 487 -13.61 -2.84 -28.70
CA ALA A 487 -12.36 -2.33 -29.22
C ALA A 487 -11.19 -3.19 -28.73
N VAL A 488 -10.08 -3.25 -29.48
CA VAL A 488 -8.83 -3.77 -28.91
C VAL A 488 -8.06 -2.70 -28.17
N LYS A 489 -7.26 -3.10 -27.18
CA LYS A 489 -6.30 -2.18 -26.53
C LYS A 489 -5.28 -1.69 -27.56
N GLU A 490 -4.80 -0.46 -27.39
CA GLU A 490 -3.94 0.27 -28.33
C GLU A 490 -2.63 -0.45 -28.71
N TRP A 491 -2.20 -1.40 -27.90
CA TRP A 491 -0.97 -2.15 -28.17
C TRP A 491 -1.11 -3.14 -29.34
N LEU A 492 -2.33 -3.59 -29.66
CA LEU A 492 -2.56 -4.49 -30.78
C LEU A 492 -2.60 -3.73 -32.12
N PRO A 493 -1.84 -4.16 -33.14
CA PRO A 493 -1.80 -3.48 -34.42
C PRO A 493 -3.10 -3.67 -35.21
N SER A 494 -3.68 -2.56 -35.70
CA SER A 494 -4.80 -2.59 -36.64
C SER A 494 -4.31 -3.01 -38.03
N TYR A 495 -5.06 -3.89 -38.69
CA TYR A 495 -4.83 -4.27 -40.07
C TYR A 495 -4.85 -3.05 -41.00
N GLU A 496 -5.80 -2.13 -40.82
CA GLU A 496 -5.97 -0.93 -41.64
C GLU A 496 -4.76 0.00 -41.57
N ALA A 497 -4.16 0.16 -40.39
CA ALA A 497 -2.96 0.99 -40.21
C ALA A 497 -1.71 0.38 -40.85
N TRP A 498 -1.64 -0.94 -40.97
CA TRP A 498 -0.45 -1.65 -41.43
C TRP A 498 -0.53 -2.17 -42.87
N ARG A 499 -1.73 -2.26 -43.46
CA ARG A 499 -1.92 -2.78 -44.83
C ARG A 499 -1.22 -1.95 -45.92
N GLU A 500 -0.93 -0.68 -45.67
CA GLU A 500 -0.23 0.19 -46.62
C GLU A 500 1.29 0.00 -46.56
N ILE A 501 1.79 -0.46 -45.42
CA ILE A 501 3.21 -0.73 -45.16
C ILE A 501 3.57 -2.16 -45.57
N LEU A 502 2.61 -3.09 -45.47
CA LEU A 502 2.80 -4.50 -45.81
C LEU A 502 2.40 -4.76 -47.28
N PRO A 503 3.29 -5.33 -48.13
CA PRO A 503 2.98 -5.61 -49.52
C PRO A 503 1.82 -6.60 -49.61
N VAL A 504 0.74 -6.14 -50.25
CA VAL A 504 -0.56 -6.83 -50.40
C VAL A 504 -0.43 -8.25 -50.98
N GLY A 505 0.66 -8.54 -51.70
CA GLY A 505 0.94 -9.86 -52.28
C GLY A 505 1.29 -10.96 -51.27
N GLY A 506 1.71 -10.62 -50.03
CA GLY A 506 2.05 -11.59 -48.99
C GLY A 506 0.93 -11.89 -47.99
N LEU A 507 -0.16 -11.12 -48.02
CA LEU A 507 -1.28 -11.23 -47.07
C LEU A 507 -2.48 -12.00 -47.62
N ASN A 508 -2.49 -12.29 -48.93
CA ASN A 508 -3.65 -12.87 -49.61
C ASN A 508 -3.56 -14.39 -49.74
N ASN A 509 -4.68 -15.02 -49.38
CA ASN A 509 -5.01 -16.45 -49.43
C ASN A 509 -4.51 -17.26 -48.23
N ASN A 510 -5.07 -16.94 -47.07
CA ASN A 510 -5.14 -17.91 -45.99
C ASN A 510 -6.04 -19.07 -46.48
N PRO A 511 -5.55 -20.31 -46.67
CA PRO A 511 -6.32 -21.46 -47.16
C PRO A 511 -7.39 -21.95 -46.17
N PHE A 512 -7.69 -21.17 -45.14
CA PHE A 512 -8.52 -21.54 -43.99
C PHE A 512 -10.00 -21.16 -44.12
N SER A 513 -10.45 -20.65 -45.28
CA SER A 513 -11.85 -20.24 -45.44
C SER A 513 -12.85 -21.41 -45.42
N SER A 514 -12.42 -22.65 -45.65
CA SER A 514 -13.33 -23.81 -45.78
C SER A 514 -13.44 -24.74 -44.57
N ASN A 515 -12.58 -24.63 -43.53
CA ASN A 515 -12.58 -25.56 -42.38
C ASN A 515 -12.57 -24.87 -40.99
N ARG A 516 -13.14 -23.67 -40.87
CA ARG A 516 -13.24 -22.91 -39.60
C ARG A 516 -14.08 -23.59 -38.50
N THR A 517 -14.89 -24.59 -38.83
CA THR A 517 -15.85 -25.21 -37.90
C THR A 517 -15.24 -26.23 -36.93
N LEU A 518 -13.99 -26.66 -37.12
CA LEU A 518 -13.38 -27.80 -36.40
C LEU A 518 -12.46 -27.45 -35.22
N LEU A 519 -12.19 -26.17 -34.95
CA LEU A 519 -11.27 -25.70 -33.89
C LEU A 519 -11.99 -25.32 -32.58
N THR A 520 -13.23 -25.78 -32.37
CA THR A 520 -14.08 -25.34 -31.27
C THR A 520 -14.26 -26.36 -30.13
N SER A 521 -13.52 -27.48 -30.08
CA SER A 521 -13.70 -28.46 -28.99
C SER A 521 -12.44 -29.21 -28.58
N LEU A 522 -11.73 -28.70 -27.56
CA LEU A 522 -10.52 -29.22 -26.87
C LEU A 522 -9.21 -28.49 -27.23
N ALA A 523 -9.06 -27.30 -26.64
CA ALA A 523 -8.08 -26.26 -26.98
C ALA A 523 -6.58 -26.63 -26.87
N LYS A 524 -6.19 -27.71 -26.17
CA LYS A 524 -4.77 -28.14 -26.11
C LYS A 524 -4.47 -29.30 -27.05
N HIS A 525 -5.27 -30.37 -27.03
CA HIS A 525 -5.06 -31.54 -27.88
C HIS A 525 -5.34 -31.23 -29.35
N GLU A 526 -6.39 -30.44 -29.65
CA GLU A 526 -6.67 -30.01 -31.02
C GLU A 526 -5.65 -29.00 -31.53
N LEU A 527 -5.19 -28.07 -30.70
CA LEU A 527 -4.11 -27.15 -31.11
C LEU A 527 -2.80 -27.91 -31.35
N ASN A 528 -2.46 -28.87 -30.49
CA ASN A 528 -1.31 -29.77 -30.69
C ASN A 528 -1.49 -30.63 -31.96
N SER A 529 -2.67 -31.19 -32.18
CA SER A 529 -3.00 -31.99 -33.37
C SER A 529 -2.99 -31.13 -34.65
N PHE A 530 -3.46 -29.90 -34.56
CA PHE A 530 -3.46 -28.93 -35.65
C PHE A 530 -2.04 -28.49 -36.02
N ILE A 531 -1.20 -28.21 -35.01
CA ILE A 531 0.23 -27.96 -35.20
C ILE A 531 0.94 -29.21 -35.77
N ALA A 532 0.55 -30.42 -35.34
CA ALA A 532 1.16 -31.66 -35.80
C ALA A 532 0.74 -32.07 -37.22
N ASN A 533 -0.49 -31.75 -37.64
CA ASN A 533 -1.08 -32.18 -38.92
C ASN A 533 -1.00 -31.10 -40.02
N GLY A 534 -0.74 -29.84 -39.68
CA GLY A 534 -0.59 -28.77 -40.65
C GLY A 534 0.75 -28.85 -41.39
N ASN A 535 0.72 -28.82 -42.73
CA ASN A 535 1.90 -28.83 -43.61
C ASN A 535 2.63 -27.47 -43.62
N PHE A 536 2.77 -26.85 -42.45
CA PHE A 536 3.39 -25.56 -42.28
C PHE A 536 4.90 -25.73 -42.13
N SER A 537 5.69 -24.96 -42.88
CA SER A 537 7.12 -24.76 -42.59
C SER A 537 7.36 -23.93 -41.32
N VAL A 538 6.37 -23.89 -40.43
CA VAL A 538 6.43 -23.20 -39.14
C VAL A 538 7.27 -24.11 -38.25
N THR A 539 8.44 -23.63 -37.86
CA THR A 539 9.24 -24.17 -36.76
C THR A 539 8.30 -24.54 -35.63
N LYS A 540 8.21 -25.84 -35.28
CA LYS A 540 7.34 -26.34 -34.22
C LYS A 540 7.35 -25.36 -33.05
N ALA A 541 6.17 -24.84 -32.71
CA ALA A 541 5.99 -24.07 -31.49
C ALA A 541 6.73 -24.81 -30.37
N PRO A 542 7.65 -24.16 -29.64
CA PRO A 542 8.33 -24.81 -28.53
C PRO A 542 7.24 -25.39 -27.61
N THR A 543 7.26 -26.72 -27.38
CA THR A 543 6.18 -27.43 -26.67
C THR A 543 5.93 -26.83 -25.28
N ASN A 544 6.95 -26.21 -24.69
CA ASN A 544 6.86 -25.46 -23.44
C ASN A 544 5.92 -24.24 -23.50
N VAL A 545 5.76 -23.55 -24.62
CA VAL A 545 4.89 -22.35 -24.70
C VAL A 545 3.42 -22.73 -24.51
N LEU A 546 2.98 -23.84 -25.10
CA LEU A 546 1.60 -24.33 -24.93
C LEU A 546 1.37 -24.88 -23.52
N ASP A 547 2.36 -25.56 -22.94
CA ASP A 547 2.27 -25.99 -21.55
C ASP A 547 2.14 -24.78 -20.60
N MET A 548 2.93 -23.73 -20.82
CA MET A 548 2.87 -22.48 -20.05
C MET A 548 1.55 -21.73 -20.23
N LEU A 549 1.01 -21.66 -21.45
CA LEU A 549 -0.28 -20.99 -21.73
C LEU A 549 -1.45 -21.66 -21.03
N PHE A 550 -1.42 -22.99 -20.89
CA PHE A 550 -2.49 -23.77 -20.27
C PHE A 550 -2.20 -24.16 -18.81
N ALA A 551 -1.09 -23.71 -18.21
CA ALA A 551 -0.68 -24.09 -16.86
C ALA A 551 -1.71 -23.74 -15.78
N GLN A 552 -2.52 -22.70 -16.03
CA GLN A 552 -3.60 -22.26 -15.13
C GLN A 552 -5.00 -22.72 -15.59
N GLY A 553 -5.08 -23.59 -16.60
CA GLY A 553 -6.32 -24.00 -17.24
C GLY A 553 -6.80 -23.03 -18.32
N ALA A 554 -7.71 -23.51 -19.18
CA ALA A 554 -8.22 -22.74 -20.30
C ALA A 554 -8.96 -21.48 -19.83
N ASP A 555 -9.76 -21.55 -18.77
CA ASP A 555 -10.59 -20.42 -18.39
C ASP A 555 -9.79 -19.17 -18.04
N TYR A 556 -8.69 -19.37 -17.30
CA TYR A 556 -7.77 -18.30 -16.97
C TYR A 556 -7.11 -17.70 -18.22
N LEU A 557 -6.68 -18.54 -19.17
CA LEU A 557 -6.04 -18.10 -20.41
C LEU A 557 -6.99 -17.24 -21.26
N TYR A 558 -8.22 -17.70 -21.51
CA TYR A 558 -9.18 -16.93 -22.31
C TYR A 558 -9.60 -15.65 -21.59
N GLY A 559 -9.75 -15.70 -20.26
CA GLY A 559 -9.98 -14.51 -19.45
C GLY A 559 -8.82 -13.51 -19.57
N ALA A 560 -7.58 -13.98 -19.49
CA ALA A 560 -6.39 -13.15 -19.67
C ALA A 560 -6.35 -12.49 -21.05
N LEU A 561 -6.59 -13.25 -22.13
CA LEU A 561 -6.66 -12.71 -23.49
C LEU A 561 -7.76 -11.66 -23.61
N LEU A 562 -8.95 -11.92 -23.07
CA LEU A 562 -10.07 -10.98 -23.09
C LEU A 562 -9.74 -9.69 -22.32
N HIS A 563 -9.18 -9.79 -21.12
CA HIS A 563 -8.86 -8.63 -20.28
C HIS A 563 -7.67 -7.82 -20.78
N GLU A 564 -6.64 -8.47 -21.28
CA GLU A 564 -5.41 -7.79 -21.70
C GLU A 564 -5.48 -7.20 -23.09
N SER A 565 -6.48 -7.59 -23.87
CA SER A 565 -6.51 -7.30 -25.30
C SER A 565 -7.73 -6.54 -25.76
N ILE A 566 -8.84 -6.64 -25.01
CA ILE A 566 -10.13 -6.07 -25.42
C ILE A 566 -10.53 -4.97 -24.44
N HIS A 567 -10.74 -3.79 -25.00
CA HIS A 567 -11.39 -2.66 -24.36
C HIS A 567 -12.89 -2.74 -24.64
N LEU A 568 -13.68 -2.94 -23.58
CA LEU A 568 -15.13 -2.90 -23.65
C LEU A 568 -15.53 -1.45 -23.44
N GLN A 569 -16.04 -0.79 -24.48
CA GLN A 569 -16.62 0.54 -24.29
C GLN A 569 -17.99 0.35 -23.62
N SER A 570 -18.07 0.62 -22.33
CA SER A 570 -19.37 0.82 -21.68
C SER A 570 -20.03 2.01 -22.35
N SER A 571 -21.25 1.85 -22.85
CA SER A 571 -22.07 3.01 -23.19
C SER A 571 -22.23 3.82 -21.89
N THR A 572 -21.81 5.09 -21.92
CA THR A 572 -21.84 6.00 -20.76
C THR A 572 -23.22 6.15 -20.13
N ASP A 573 -24.27 5.73 -20.85
CA ASP A 573 -25.67 5.93 -20.46
C ASP A 573 -26.31 4.71 -19.76
N ALA A 574 -25.61 3.58 -19.59
CA ALA A 574 -26.32 2.30 -19.38
C ALA A 574 -26.12 1.55 -18.06
N PHE A 575 -25.27 1.97 -17.12
CA PHE A 575 -25.08 1.17 -15.90
C PHE A 575 -24.59 1.95 -14.67
N GLU A 576 -25.42 2.88 -14.18
CA GLU A 576 -25.39 3.20 -12.75
C GLU A 576 -26.34 2.21 -12.07
N SER A 577 -25.82 1.16 -11.43
CA SER A 577 -26.65 0.38 -10.53
C SER A 577 -27.08 1.31 -9.40
N SER A 578 -28.36 1.66 -9.36
CA SER A 578 -28.94 2.53 -8.32
C SER A 578 -28.81 1.96 -6.90
N VAL A 579 -28.40 0.69 -6.79
CA VAL A 579 -28.08 0.03 -5.53
C VAL A 579 -26.56 0.07 -5.34
N PRO A 580 -26.03 0.88 -4.40
CA PRO A 580 -24.63 0.79 -4.02
C PRO A 580 -24.34 -0.64 -3.54
N ALA A 581 -23.29 -1.26 -4.10
CA ALA A 581 -22.85 -2.56 -3.65
C ALA A 581 -22.54 -2.48 -2.15
N ASP A 582 -23.16 -3.35 -1.35
CA ASP A 582 -22.73 -3.54 0.02
C ASP A 582 -21.37 -4.23 -0.03
N PRO A 583 -20.28 -3.57 0.42
CA PRO A 583 -18.93 -4.13 0.33
C PRO A 583 -18.75 -5.38 1.21
N GLN A 584 -19.67 -5.64 2.15
CA GLN A 584 -19.65 -6.83 2.99
C GLN A 584 -20.55 -7.95 2.46
N ALA A 585 -21.46 -7.64 1.53
CA ALA A 585 -22.38 -8.64 1.03
C ALA A 585 -21.68 -9.65 0.11
N MET A 586 -22.04 -10.92 0.24
CA MET A 586 -21.63 -11.95 -0.69
C MET A 586 -22.30 -11.71 -2.05
N ARG A 587 -21.51 -11.48 -3.11
CA ARG A 587 -22.04 -11.18 -4.45
C ARG A 587 -22.04 -12.41 -5.35
N VAL A 588 -23.21 -12.75 -5.89
CA VAL A 588 -23.39 -13.84 -6.86
C VAL A 588 -23.81 -13.26 -8.21
N LEU A 589 -23.10 -13.61 -9.28
CA LEU A 589 -23.49 -13.27 -10.64
C LEU A 589 -24.24 -14.46 -11.24
N TRP A 590 -25.54 -14.31 -11.47
CA TRP A 590 -26.36 -15.32 -12.12
C TRP A 590 -26.71 -14.87 -13.52
N TYR A 591 -26.30 -15.62 -14.53
CA TYR A 591 -26.63 -15.37 -15.92
C TYR A 591 -27.56 -16.44 -16.48
N ASP A 592 -28.68 -16.02 -17.09
CA ASP A 592 -29.57 -16.92 -17.84
C ASP A 592 -29.84 -16.42 -19.27
N ALA A 593 -29.74 -17.33 -20.23
CA ALA A 593 -29.90 -17.08 -21.65
C ALA A 593 -31.22 -17.60 -22.26
N GLY A 594 -32.08 -18.31 -21.48
CA GLY A 594 -33.15 -19.12 -22.06
C GLY A 594 -34.56 -18.96 -21.48
N ASP A 595 -35.53 -19.51 -22.22
CA ASP A 595 -36.89 -19.76 -21.73
C ASP A 595 -36.86 -20.98 -20.79
N LEU A 596 -36.92 -20.72 -19.49
CA LEU A 596 -36.85 -21.72 -18.42
C LEU A 596 -38.16 -22.48 -18.19
N ASN A 597 -39.16 -22.28 -19.06
CA ASN A 597 -40.48 -22.89 -18.95
C ASN A 597 -40.38 -24.42 -18.90
N GLY A 598 -40.56 -24.98 -17.69
CA GLY A 598 -40.59 -26.42 -17.41
C GLY A 598 -39.40 -27.00 -16.65
N GLN A 599 -38.27 -26.28 -16.51
CA GLN A 599 -37.07 -26.76 -15.79
C GLN A 599 -36.62 -25.88 -14.63
N MET A 600 -37.26 -24.73 -14.41
CA MET A 600 -36.92 -23.78 -13.34
C MET A 600 -36.73 -24.43 -11.98
N THR A 601 -37.62 -25.34 -11.56
CA THR A 601 -37.49 -25.99 -10.24
C THR A 601 -36.20 -26.79 -10.10
N PHE A 602 -35.78 -27.49 -11.15
CA PHE A 602 -34.53 -28.25 -11.15
C PHE A 602 -33.31 -27.32 -11.09
N ILE A 603 -33.31 -26.26 -11.92
CA ILE A 603 -32.22 -25.27 -11.97
C ILE A 603 -32.06 -24.55 -10.63
N LEU A 604 -33.16 -24.13 -10.00
CA LEU A 604 -33.14 -23.50 -8.67
C LEU A 604 -32.63 -24.46 -7.60
N GLN A 605 -32.98 -25.74 -7.68
CA GLN A 605 -32.50 -26.77 -6.73
C GLN A 605 -30.99 -27.03 -6.87
N GLU A 606 -30.50 -27.22 -8.09
CA GLU A 606 -29.07 -27.43 -8.34
C GLU A 606 -28.25 -26.17 -8.03
N THR A 607 -28.75 -24.99 -8.39
CA THR A 607 -28.11 -23.71 -8.03
C THR A 607 -28.04 -23.54 -6.52
N ARG A 608 -29.14 -23.81 -5.79
CA ARG A 608 -29.15 -23.73 -4.33
C ARG A 608 -28.14 -24.70 -3.71
N ARG A 609 -28.14 -25.96 -4.17
CA ARG A 609 -27.20 -26.98 -3.71
C ARG A 609 -25.76 -26.57 -3.97
N CYS A 610 -25.48 -25.99 -5.13
CA CYS A 610 -24.15 -25.52 -5.47
C CYS A 610 -23.73 -24.32 -4.61
N LEU A 611 -24.61 -23.33 -4.42
CA LEU A 611 -24.31 -22.12 -3.63
C LEU A 611 -24.28 -22.36 -2.11
N GLU A 612 -24.84 -23.47 -1.63
CA GLU A 612 -24.93 -23.82 -0.21
C GLU A 612 -23.62 -23.68 0.58
N PRO A 613 -22.44 -24.14 0.09
CA PRO A 613 -21.17 -23.99 0.81
C PRO A 613 -20.72 -22.54 0.99
N VAL A 614 -21.16 -21.63 0.12
CA VAL A 614 -20.77 -20.21 0.19
C VAL A 614 -21.82 -19.42 0.97
N LEU A 615 -23.10 -19.73 0.79
CA LEU A 615 -24.19 -19.12 1.55
C LEU A 615 -24.20 -19.53 3.03
N SER A 616 -23.83 -20.77 3.36
CA SER A 616 -23.75 -21.24 4.76
C SER A 616 -22.64 -20.59 5.58
N ASN A 617 -21.61 -20.05 4.93
CA ASN A 617 -20.51 -19.34 5.56
C ASN A 617 -20.71 -17.82 5.64
N SER A 618 -21.74 -17.28 4.96
CA SER A 618 -22.03 -15.86 4.94
C SER A 618 -22.93 -15.50 6.13
N THR A 619 -22.37 -14.88 7.16
CA THR A 619 -23.16 -14.46 8.34
C THR A 619 -24.02 -13.23 8.06
N ASP A 620 -23.66 -12.40 7.09
CA ASP A 620 -24.26 -11.08 6.92
C ASP A 620 -24.41 -10.75 5.42
N ALA A 621 -25.65 -10.51 4.99
CA ALA A 621 -26.08 -10.04 3.65
C ALA A 621 -25.57 -10.83 2.42
N CYS A 622 -26.49 -11.45 1.68
CA CYS A 622 -26.24 -11.99 0.35
C CYS A 622 -26.82 -11.05 -0.70
N GLN A 623 -26.13 -10.87 -1.83
CA GLN A 623 -26.58 -10.10 -2.97
C GLN A 623 -26.44 -10.94 -4.25
N ILE A 624 -27.57 -11.25 -4.88
CA ILE A 624 -27.59 -11.97 -6.17
C ILE A 624 -27.90 -10.96 -7.26
N THR A 625 -26.95 -10.73 -8.16
CA THR A 625 -27.19 -9.98 -9.39
C THR A 625 -27.66 -10.96 -10.46
N PHE A 626 -28.96 -10.95 -10.70
CA PHE A 626 -29.62 -11.78 -11.69
C PHE A 626 -29.69 -11.04 -13.02
N VAL A 627 -28.99 -11.58 -14.01
CA VAL A 627 -28.88 -11.05 -15.35
C VAL A 627 -29.72 -11.91 -16.28
N GLN A 628 -30.75 -11.31 -16.85
CA GLN A 628 -31.73 -12.01 -17.69
C GLN A 628 -31.68 -11.49 -19.12
N ALA A 629 -31.57 -12.41 -20.09
CA ALA A 629 -31.62 -12.06 -21.51
C ALA A 629 -33.03 -11.60 -21.98
N GLN A 630 -34.11 -12.13 -21.38
CA GLN A 630 -35.50 -11.78 -21.73
C GLN A 630 -36.38 -11.74 -20.47
N GLY A 631 -37.09 -10.62 -20.27
CA GLY A 631 -37.70 -10.23 -18.98
C GLY A 631 -38.99 -10.97 -18.59
N ASP A 632 -38.86 -12.17 -18.04
CA ASP A 632 -39.94 -12.81 -17.30
C ASP A 632 -39.80 -12.54 -15.79
N SER A 633 -40.70 -11.71 -15.25
CA SER A 633 -40.76 -11.33 -13.84
C SER A 633 -41.06 -12.51 -12.90
N ASP A 634 -41.66 -13.58 -13.40
CA ASP A 634 -42.04 -14.73 -12.57
C ASP A 634 -40.80 -15.53 -12.13
N GLN A 635 -39.73 -15.48 -12.92
CA GLN A 635 -38.44 -16.12 -12.61
C GLN A 635 -37.78 -15.45 -11.39
N VAL A 636 -37.81 -14.13 -11.30
CA VAL A 636 -37.25 -13.38 -10.15
C VAL A 636 -37.98 -13.73 -8.87
N ASN A 637 -39.32 -13.81 -8.92
CA ASN A 637 -40.11 -14.22 -7.77
C ASN A 637 -39.79 -15.66 -7.34
N ALA A 638 -39.53 -16.57 -8.28
CA ALA A 638 -39.09 -17.92 -7.96
C ALA A 638 -37.71 -17.93 -7.27
N ILE A 639 -36.75 -17.13 -7.74
CA ILE A 639 -35.42 -17.02 -7.10
C ILE A 639 -35.55 -16.41 -5.70
N LEU A 640 -36.35 -15.36 -5.53
CA LEU A 640 -36.61 -14.73 -4.21
C LEU A 640 -37.13 -15.76 -3.19
N ASN A 641 -38.02 -16.66 -3.62
CA ASN A 641 -38.56 -17.71 -2.76
C ASN A 641 -37.51 -18.77 -2.36
N TYR A 642 -36.51 -19.01 -3.20
CA TYR A 642 -35.42 -19.95 -2.92
C TYR A 642 -34.28 -19.34 -2.10
N PHE A 643 -34.07 -18.03 -2.21
CA PHE A 643 -33.02 -17.28 -1.53
C PHE A 643 -33.58 -16.08 -0.73
N PRO A 644 -34.43 -16.32 0.28
CA PRO A 644 -35.17 -15.27 0.97
C PRO A 644 -34.29 -14.29 1.79
N THR A 645 -33.03 -14.65 2.05
CA THR A 645 -32.05 -13.82 2.75
C THR A 645 -31.16 -13.00 1.81
N CYS A 646 -31.27 -13.22 0.49
CA CYS A 646 -30.47 -12.52 -0.51
C CYS A 646 -31.25 -11.32 -1.08
N THR A 647 -30.57 -10.19 -1.25
CA THR A 647 -31.07 -9.08 -2.07
C THR A 647 -30.88 -9.43 -3.53
N ILE A 648 -31.95 -9.48 -4.31
CA ILE A 648 -31.88 -9.75 -5.75
C ILE A 648 -31.88 -8.45 -6.52
N ILE A 649 -30.80 -8.21 -7.26
CA ILE A 649 -30.71 -7.13 -8.24
C ILE A 649 -31.00 -7.73 -9.61
N GLN A 650 -32.20 -7.47 -10.13
CA GLN A 650 -32.53 -7.81 -11.50
C GLN A 650 -31.88 -6.79 -12.45
N VAL A 651 -31.18 -7.30 -13.45
CA VAL A 651 -30.64 -6.48 -14.54
C VAL A 651 -31.22 -6.96 -15.85
N GLN A 652 -32.04 -6.11 -16.48
CA GLN A 652 -32.72 -6.40 -17.74
C GLN A 652 -31.90 -5.89 -18.92
N THR A 653 -31.79 -6.70 -19.99
CA THR A 653 -31.25 -6.30 -21.31
C THR A 653 -29.87 -5.66 -21.25
N ILE A 654 -28.86 -6.51 -21.03
CA ILE A 654 -27.46 -6.11 -21.04
C ILE A 654 -26.83 -6.56 -22.37
N THR A 655 -26.18 -5.63 -23.08
CA THR A 655 -25.35 -5.99 -24.24
C THR A 655 -24.12 -6.80 -23.78
N LEU A 656 -23.57 -7.67 -24.63
CA LEU A 656 -22.37 -8.46 -24.28
C LEU A 656 -21.23 -7.62 -23.68
N PRO A 657 -20.88 -6.41 -24.20
CA PRO A 657 -19.85 -5.59 -23.58
C PRO A 657 -20.14 -5.21 -22.12
N ASN A 658 -21.38 -4.88 -21.80
CA ASN A 658 -21.78 -4.54 -20.44
C ASN A 658 -21.75 -5.78 -19.52
N LEU A 659 -22.09 -6.97 -20.03
CA LEU A 659 -21.96 -8.24 -19.30
C LEU A 659 -20.52 -8.57 -18.97
N LEU A 660 -19.64 -8.43 -19.97
CA LEU A 660 -18.22 -8.66 -19.77
C LEU A 660 -17.63 -7.62 -18.83
N GLN A 661 -18.07 -6.35 -18.90
CA GLN A 661 -17.67 -5.32 -17.95
C GLN A 661 -18.11 -5.64 -16.52
N LEU A 662 -19.34 -6.12 -16.32
CA LEU A 662 -19.87 -6.56 -15.03
C LEU A 662 -19.05 -7.73 -14.46
N SER A 663 -18.66 -8.68 -15.31
CA SER A 663 -17.79 -9.80 -14.94
C SER A 663 -16.35 -9.40 -14.59
N ARG A 664 -15.95 -8.14 -14.81
CA ARG A 664 -14.62 -7.65 -14.43
C ARG A 664 -14.52 -7.26 -12.96
N ASP A 665 -15.64 -7.23 -12.24
CA ASP A 665 -15.66 -6.89 -10.82
C ASP A 665 -15.08 -8.05 -9.98
N PRO A 666 -14.00 -7.83 -9.22
CA PRO A 666 -13.34 -8.92 -8.49
C PRO A 666 -14.08 -9.37 -7.23
N THR A 667 -15.18 -8.69 -6.87
CA THR A 667 -15.95 -8.96 -5.64
C THR A 667 -16.95 -10.10 -5.79
N TRP A 668 -17.17 -10.64 -7.00
CA TRP A 668 -18.01 -11.82 -7.20
C TRP A 668 -17.45 -13.04 -6.45
N ALA A 669 -18.28 -13.64 -5.61
CA ALA A 669 -17.97 -14.84 -4.85
C ALA A 669 -18.36 -16.12 -5.59
N ALA A 670 -19.42 -16.06 -6.42
CA ALA A 670 -19.90 -17.18 -7.22
C ALA A 670 -20.44 -16.72 -8.57
N PHE A 671 -20.41 -17.63 -9.54
CA PHE A 671 -21.05 -17.51 -10.84
C PHE A 671 -22.03 -18.66 -11.03
N VAL A 672 -23.25 -18.35 -11.39
CA VAL A 672 -24.29 -19.33 -11.74
C VAL A 672 -24.63 -19.15 -13.21
N GLY A 673 -24.58 -20.23 -13.97
CA GLY A 673 -24.97 -20.22 -15.37
C GLY A 673 -25.19 -21.63 -15.91
N PRO A 674 -25.72 -21.76 -17.14
CA PRO A 674 -25.93 -23.07 -17.75
C PRO A 674 -24.60 -23.83 -17.94
N ARG A 675 -24.64 -25.15 -17.73
CA ARG A 675 -23.52 -26.06 -18.03
C ARG A 675 -23.41 -26.21 -19.53
N GLU A 676 -22.32 -25.72 -20.10
CA GLU A 676 -22.13 -25.77 -21.56
C GLU A 676 -21.14 -26.83 -22.01
N ASP A 677 -21.52 -27.53 -23.07
CA ASP A 677 -20.61 -28.30 -23.92
C ASP A 677 -19.72 -27.38 -24.76
N LEU A 678 -18.87 -26.55 -24.14
CA LEU A 678 -17.81 -25.70 -24.76
C LEU A 678 -18.21 -24.78 -25.95
N LYS A 679 -19.47 -24.78 -26.39
CA LYS A 679 -19.90 -24.15 -27.63
C LYS A 679 -20.84 -22.99 -27.32
N THR A 680 -20.23 -21.81 -27.31
CA THR A 680 -20.83 -20.55 -27.74
C THR A 680 -21.97 -19.99 -26.90
N SER A 681 -21.86 -19.93 -25.56
CA SER A 681 -22.61 -18.92 -24.81
C SER A 681 -21.74 -17.91 -24.03
N VAL A 682 -22.33 -16.73 -23.90
CA VAL A 682 -21.91 -15.57 -23.12
C VAL A 682 -21.52 -15.96 -21.68
N SER A 683 -22.19 -16.98 -21.13
CA SER A 683 -21.89 -17.57 -19.82
C SER A 683 -20.41 -17.96 -19.70
N SER A 684 -19.85 -18.64 -20.71
CA SER A 684 -18.47 -19.08 -20.66
C SER A 684 -17.47 -17.91 -20.79
N LEU A 685 -17.76 -16.85 -21.56
CA LEU A 685 -16.89 -15.66 -21.59
C LEU A 685 -16.92 -14.91 -20.25
N MET A 686 -18.09 -14.83 -19.59
CA MET A 686 -18.23 -14.24 -18.26
C MET A 686 -17.46 -15.07 -17.22
N ARG A 687 -17.62 -16.40 -17.21
CA ARG A 687 -16.84 -17.32 -16.37
C ARG A 687 -15.34 -17.11 -16.55
N GLN A 688 -14.86 -17.08 -17.79
CA GLN A 688 -13.43 -16.88 -18.11
C GLN A 688 -12.91 -15.54 -17.58
N SER A 689 -13.68 -14.47 -17.81
CA SER A 689 -13.40 -13.13 -17.28
C SER A 689 -13.31 -13.10 -15.76
N LEU A 690 -14.27 -13.75 -15.06
CA LEU A 690 -14.31 -13.84 -13.60
C LEU A 690 -13.13 -14.64 -13.03
N VAL A 691 -12.85 -15.80 -13.61
CA VAL A 691 -11.73 -16.67 -13.19
C VAL A 691 -10.40 -15.93 -13.32
N TYR A 692 -10.19 -15.21 -14.44
CA TYR A 692 -8.99 -14.38 -14.61
C TYR A 692 -8.90 -13.29 -13.54
N GLN A 693 -9.95 -12.47 -13.37
CA GLN A 693 -9.94 -11.38 -12.40
C GLN A 693 -9.71 -11.85 -10.98
N ARG A 694 -10.39 -12.92 -10.56
CA ARG A 694 -10.23 -13.46 -9.21
C ARG A 694 -8.81 -13.95 -8.97
N ARG A 695 -8.24 -14.71 -9.91
CA ARG A 695 -6.88 -15.21 -9.78
C ARG A 695 -5.83 -14.11 -9.88
N GLU A 696 -6.06 -13.11 -10.72
CA GLU A 696 -5.20 -11.92 -10.80
C GLU A 696 -5.23 -11.15 -9.47
N VAL A 697 -6.39 -10.96 -8.85
CA VAL A 697 -6.52 -10.32 -7.54
C VAL A 697 -5.86 -11.16 -6.45
N LEU A 698 -6.10 -12.47 -6.38
CA LEU A 698 -5.43 -13.34 -5.41
C LEU A 698 -3.91 -13.32 -5.57
N TRP A 699 -3.43 -13.34 -6.81
CA TRP A 699 -2.02 -13.20 -7.14
C TRP A 699 -1.48 -11.82 -6.73
N LYS A 700 -2.21 -10.73 -6.93
CA LYS A 700 -1.85 -9.38 -6.47
C LYS A 700 -1.91 -9.21 -4.94
N LEU A 701 -2.72 -10.01 -4.26
CA LEU A 701 -2.74 -10.04 -2.80
C LEU A 701 -1.61 -10.90 -2.23
N GLY A 702 -0.96 -11.75 -3.04
CA GLY A 702 0.21 -12.52 -2.62
C GLY A 702 -0.07 -13.54 -1.53
N ARG A 703 -1.31 -14.05 -1.47
CA ARG A 703 -1.72 -15.13 -0.57
C ARG A 703 -1.47 -16.48 -1.24
N ILE A 704 -0.59 -17.31 -0.67
CA ILE A 704 -0.38 -18.70 -1.09
C ILE A 704 -0.33 -19.60 0.16
N PRO A 705 -1.09 -20.71 0.24
CA PRO A 705 -2.05 -21.25 -0.73
C PRO A 705 -3.44 -20.54 -0.64
N PRO A 706 -4.32 -20.69 -1.64
CA PRO A 706 -5.58 -19.95 -1.72
C PRO A 706 -6.57 -20.47 -0.66
N SER A 707 -6.64 -19.82 0.49
CA SER A 707 -7.76 -19.98 1.42
C SER A 707 -9.02 -19.26 0.96
N VAL A 708 -8.91 -18.44 -0.10
CA VAL A 708 -10.06 -17.92 -0.83
C VAL A 708 -10.43 -18.96 -1.89
N PRO A 709 -11.62 -19.56 -1.84
CA PRO A 709 -12.08 -20.45 -2.90
C PRO A 709 -11.96 -19.75 -4.26
N ASP A 710 -11.54 -20.47 -5.31
CA ASP A 710 -11.79 -20.05 -6.69
C ASP A 710 -13.27 -19.64 -6.81
N VAL A 711 -13.62 -18.72 -7.74
CA VAL A 711 -15.03 -18.35 -7.97
C VAL A 711 -15.84 -19.62 -8.04
N LEU A 712 -16.82 -19.78 -7.15
CA LEU A 712 -17.64 -20.99 -7.17
C LEU A 712 -18.43 -20.98 -8.48
N LEU A 713 -18.18 -21.96 -9.33
CA LEU A 713 -18.85 -22.11 -10.61
C LEU A 713 -20.01 -23.10 -10.44
N CYS A 714 -21.23 -22.57 -10.45
CA CYS A 714 -22.46 -23.34 -10.37
C CYS A 714 -23.06 -23.50 -11.76
N GLU A 715 -22.80 -24.66 -12.34
CA GLU A 715 -23.27 -25.02 -13.67
C GLU A 715 -24.49 -25.94 -13.56
N TYR A 716 -25.59 -25.57 -14.21
CA TYR A 716 -26.85 -26.34 -14.21
C TYR A 716 -27.21 -26.94 -15.56
#